data_AF-A0A974YZU3-F1
#
_entry.id   AF-A0A974YZU3-F1
#
_cell.length_a   1.000
_cell.length_b   1.000
_cell.length_c   1.000
_cell.angle_alpha   90.00
_cell.angle_beta   90.00
_cell.angle_gamma   90.00
#
_symmetry.space_group_name_H-M   'P 1'
#
loop_
_entity.id
_entity.type
_entity.pdbx_description
1 polymer ?
#
loop_
_entity_poly.entity_id
_entity_poly.type
_entity_poly.pdbx_seq_one_letter_code
_entity_poly.pdbx_strand_id
1 'polypeptide(L)'
;MKLIGFVIILIVANILSGCSKELKSDSILFTLDDYSLYPKVVEQILPKYTTGLSDNNAYYILDNGAVAEAFDTQAAGAIGTGIANHWYPQYLATVVIAVDRNQTDADVTSWNDLLATQQEVGFSDTPGNVQMLLAAMAYGLEGGHYTLTKPINLLTSLQERHLLKINSFEAPIIICYDYQAVNLMEKGRNLQIIVPEEGTLTYEKGLLSNEDLNFSGDVNQVLLAANLRLLDGESNLTIYPDERAYRPAIRVDDYNYFSKATQNASCLMERNVLKARIYMSIDQREHLFFALIYIIIVTIWVVAIMIRSMQKGITYAALFTGIILNGWILVRLIKYQVLAVPILSRYLWYSYYIFQLSLPLVLLWMAWSIDKPKNETCPPKWWRVMAICIGFLLVLVFTNDLHGLVFHLELNRPDWDINYGYGIGYYTVLFVCMANLVAVFVILVQKSLRNPRKKRFLFPLTILLTFGVYNYLYITRFPFVYATDLTIVTGIFAMLLFETCIRSGLIPVNTKYIDIFTRSPLKLQIINQDKDVILMSASAVSINMDDLDKVLASTPAPILQKDDSLLFANPIPGGYALWQEDIRKLRQLQKEIQKSTQMLKDANVMLAEEEKLKRMTNEKNAKKDLMEQLGGEIDEHIIQLSTMIEKLAFAENPSQEITRIALLLCYIKRRCNLFFKEKANATTDSGELIIHIKELSEITYYSNVQIAISNEIKESIAIRHATLLYDFFYWVVDLAVQKGCPYIIAHLRIDEGFLTMGLLPSEDIGFINPESKLIVAITAEKGEIVTKDVDDTIGISISFPKGGVAYD
;
A
#
# COMPACT_ATOMS: atom_id res chain seq x y z
N MET A 1 4.34 13.32 10.74
CA MET A 1 4.23 14.64 11.39
C MET A 1 3.42 14.64 12.70
N LYS A 2 2.29 13.90 12.83
CA LYS A 2 1.48 13.88 14.07
C LYS A 2 2.06 13.06 15.24
N LEU A 3 2.93 12.08 15.00
CA LEU A 3 3.57 11.26 16.06
C LEU A 3 4.70 12.02 16.79
N ILE A 4 5.45 12.85 16.04
CA ILE A 4 6.50 13.72 16.58
C ILE A 4 5.88 14.75 17.52
N GLY A 5 4.69 15.27 17.19
CA GLY A 5 3.94 16.16 18.08
C GLY A 5 3.59 15.54 19.43
N PHE A 6 3.21 14.25 19.47
CA PHE A 6 2.88 13.58 20.73
C PHE A 6 4.11 13.27 21.59
N VAL A 7 5.23 12.91 20.96
CA VAL A 7 6.52 12.71 21.65
C VAL A 7 7.07 14.05 22.16
N ILE A 8 6.95 15.13 21.38
CA ILE A 8 7.32 16.48 21.83
C ILE A 8 6.39 16.94 22.94
N ILE A 9 5.08 16.66 22.89
CA ILE A 9 4.16 16.98 24.00
C ILE A 9 4.51 16.18 25.26
N LEU A 10 4.93 14.91 25.15
CA LEU A 10 5.42 14.12 26.29
C LEU A 10 6.75 14.64 26.83
N ILE A 11 7.67 15.08 25.97
CA ILE A 11 8.94 15.68 26.39
C ILE A 11 8.70 17.06 27.03
N VAL A 12 7.85 17.88 26.44
CA VAL A 12 7.45 19.21 26.95
C VAL A 12 6.63 19.07 28.23
N ALA A 13 5.79 18.03 28.37
CA ALA A 13 5.11 17.70 29.61
C ALA A 13 6.08 17.20 30.69
N ASN A 14 7.14 16.46 30.34
CA ASN A 14 8.20 16.09 31.28
C ASN A 14 9.06 17.29 31.70
N ILE A 15 9.23 18.30 30.83
CA ILE A 15 9.91 19.56 31.16
C ILE A 15 9.00 20.46 32.02
N LEU A 16 7.67 20.39 31.84
CA LEU A 16 6.68 21.20 32.59
C LEU A 16 6.16 20.53 33.88
N SER A 17 6.32 19.22 34.05
CA SER A 17 5.94 18.50 35.29
C SER A 17 7.04 18.47 36.33
N GLY A 18 8.18 19.15 36.09
CA GLY A 18 9.12 19.55 37.12
C GLY A 18 8.49 20.61 38.03
N CYS A 19 7.44 20.25 38.77
CA CYS A 19 7.21 20.87 40.06
C CYS A 19 8.37 20.42 40.95
N SER A 20 9.52 21.10 40.83
CA SER A 20 10.48 21.13 41.91
C SER A 20 9.70 21.65 43.12
N LYS A 21 9.55 20.81 44.14
CA LYS A 21 9.44 21.38 45.48
C LYS A 21 10.74 22.17 45.63
N GLU A 22 10.65 23.50 45.61
CA GLU A 22 11.70 24.34 46.16
C GLU A 22 11.87 23.90 47.62
N LEU A 23 12.83 23.01 47.86
CA LEU A 23 13.40 22.84 49.18
C LEU A 23 14.14 24.15 49.46
N LYS A 24 13.78 24.78 50.58
CA LYS A 24 14.42 26.03 50.99
C LYS A 24 15.93 25.81 51.13
N SER A 25 16.70 26.82 50.76
CA SER A 25 18.16 26.96 50.94
C SER A 25 18.67 26.59 52.34
N ASP A 26 17.78 26.57 53.33
CA ASP A 26 18.09 26.37 54.74
C ASP A 26 17.81 24.91 55.19
N SER A 27 18.14 23.93 54.35
CA SER A 27 17.98 22.51 54.68
C SER A 27 19.24 21.68 54.44
N ILE A 28 19.55 20.80 55.39
CA ILE A 28 20.65 19.83 55.32
C ILE A 28 20.01 18.45 55.20
N LEU A 29 20.31 17.75 54.12
CA LEU A 29 19.81 16.40 53.87
C LEU A 29 20.93 15.38 54.11
N PHE A 30 20.68 14.48 55.06
CA PHE A 30 21.57 13.38 55.39
C PHE A 30 21.22 12.19 54.51
N THR A 31 22.27 11.52 54.04
CA THR A 31 22.12 10.21 53.41
C THR A 31 21.69 9.22 54.49
N LEU A 32 20.76 8.30 54.18
CA LEU A 32 20.31 7.26 55.11
C LEU A 32 21.45 6.31 55.47
N ASP A 33 22.24 6.71 56.45
CA ASP A 33 23.26 5.90 57.09
C ASP A 33 22.74 5.45 58.45
N ASP A 34 22.31 4.20 58.50
CA ASP A 34 21.77 3.62 59.73
C ASP A 34 22.82 3.72 60.84
N TYR A 35 22.37 4.09 62.04
CA TYR A 35 23.21 4.25 63.21
C TYR A 35 24.29 5.37 63.11
N SER A 36 24.01 6.48 62.44
CA SER A 36 24.79 7.73 62.57
C SER A 36 24.23 8.69 63.66
N LEU A 37 25.11 9.25 64.50
CA LEU A 37 24.77 10.32 65.45
C LEU A 37 25.00 11.73 64.88
N TYR A 38 25.63 11.80 63.71
CA TYR A 38 26.03 13.04 63.06
C TYR A 38 24.87 14.03 62.78
N PRO A 39 23.64 13.60 62.41
CA PRO A 39 22.53 14.55 62.25
C PRO A 39 22.26 15.41 63.49
N LYS A 40 22.39 14.82 64.70
CA LYS A 40 22.23 15.55 65.97
C LYS A 40 23.37 16.53 66.25
N VAL A 41 24.58 16.23 65.78
CA VAL A 41 25.73 17.14 65.85
C VAL A 41 25.46 18.35 64.96
N VAL A 42 25.01 18.10 63.73
CA VAL A 42 24.73 19.16 62.75
C VAL A 42 23.65 20.13 63.23
N GLU A 43 22.59 19.65 63.91
CA GLU A 43 21.58 20.52 64.54
C GLU A 43 22.19 21.49 65.57
N GLN A 44 23.30 21.11 66.22
CA GLN A 44 23.97 21.96 67.22
C GLN A 44 24.97 22.94 66.58
N ILE A 45 25.73 22.50 65.56
CA ILE A 45 26.74 23.35 64.90
C ILE A 45 26.15 24.25 63.81
N LEU A 46 24.95 23.94 63.30
CA LEU A 46 24.24 24.70 62.28
C LEU A 46 22.74 24.87 62.63
N PRO A 47 22.41 25.57 63.73
CA PRO A 47 21.03 25.66 64.25
C PRO A 47 20.05 26.43 63.35
N LYS A 48 20.56 27.14 62.33
CA LYS A 48 19.74 27.85 61.34
C LYS A 48 19.18 26.92 60.26
N TYR A 49 19.76 25.74 60.10
CA TYR A 49 19.38 24.79 59.07
C TYR A 49 18.42 23.73 59.62
N THR A 50 17.46 23.33 58.79
CA THR A 50 16.56 22.23 59.11
C THR A 50 17.14 20.91 58.60
N THR A 51 17.16 19.89 59.47
CA THR A 51 17.67 18.56 59.14
C THR A 51 16.58 17.70 58.51
N GLY A 52 16.93 16.95 57.47
CA GLY A 52 16.04 15.99 56.83
C GLY A 52 16.79 14.74 56.38
N LEU A 53 16.09 13.62 56.26
CA LEU A 53 16.63 12.38 55.70
C LEU A 53 16.27 12.31 54.23
N SER A 54 17.19 11.81 53.41
CA SER A 54 17.00 11.63 51.98
C SER A 54 17.55 10.29 51.51
N ASP A 55 16.74 9.57 50.72
CA ASP A 55 17.14 8.38 49.96
C ASP A 55 17.96 8.74 48.69
N ASN A 56 17.99 10.02 48.32
CA ASN A 56 18.66 10.48 47.10
C ASN A 56 20.17 10.65 47.32
N ASN A 57 20.94 10.43 46.25
CA ASN A 57 22.39 10.62 46.23
C ASN A 57 22.78 12.07 46.57
N ALA A 58 23.92 12.27 47.24
CA ALA A 58 24.45 13.56 47.65
C ALA A 58 24.48 14.61 46.51
N TYR A 59 24.79 14.19 45.28
CA TYR A 59 24.77 15.07 44.11
C TYR A 59 23.37 15.63 43.79
N TYR A 60 22.32 14.82 43.92
CA TYR A 60 20.94 15.25 43.65
C TYR A 60 20.39 16.16 44.75
N ILE A 61 20.87 15.97 45.98
CA ILE A 61 20.57 16.84 47.12
C ILE A 61 21.11 18.26 46.87
N LEU A 62 22.36 18.36 46.41
CA LEU A 62 23.05 19.62 46.11
C LEU A 62 22.41 20.43 45.00
N ASP A 63 21.97 19.77 43.91
CA ASP A 63 21.28 20.44 42.79
C ASP A 63 19.96 21.10 43.21
N ASN A 64 19.33 20.62 44.29
CA ASN A 64 18.11 21.21 44.85
C ASN A 64 18.39 22.36 45.85
N GLY A 65 19.64 22.81 45.98
CA GLY A 65 20.03 23.92 46.86
C GLY A 65 20.19 23.55 48.33
N ALA A 66 20.12 22.25 48.68
CA ALA A 66 20.34 21.76 50.04
C ALA A 66 21.81 21.33 50.24
N VAL A 67 22.26 21.36 51.49
CA VAL A 67 23.58 20.84 51.88
C VAL A 67 23.49 19.31 52.01
N ALA A 68 24.48 18.59 51.50
CA ALA A 68 24.49 17.13 51.53
C ALA A 68 25.59 16.58 52.47
N GLU A 69 25.28 15.54 53.24
CA GLU A 69 26.31 14.71 53.88
C GLU A 69 26.94 13.78 52.84
N ALA A 70 28.27 13.78 52.75
CA ALA A 70 29.02 12.94 51.81
C ALA A 70 30.30 12.41 52.45
N PHE A 71 30.92 11.42 51.80
CA PHE A 71 32.30 11.00 52.06
C PHE A 71 33.27 11.75 51.12
N ASP A 72 34.54 11.86 51.52
CA ASP A 72 35.64 12.44 50.73
C ASP A 72 35.71 11.90 49.29
N THR A 73 35.57 10.60 49.10
CA THR A 73 35.54 9.91 47.80
C THR A 73 34.42 10.41 46.89
N GLN A 74 33.28 10.83 47.46
CA GLN A 74 32.16 11.41 46.74
C GLN A 74 32.36 12.93 46.53
N ALA A 75 32.84 13.62 47.56
CA ALA A 75 33.10 15.05 47.56
C ALA A 75 34.19 15.48 46.56
N ALA A 76 35.27 14.71 46.47
CA ALA A 76 36.35 14.93 45.49
C ALA A 76 35.81 14.88 44.06
N GLY A 77 34.92 13.93 43.76
CA GLY A 77 34.21 13.87 42.49
C GLY A 77 33.31 15.09 42.26
N ALA A 78 32.52 15.48 43.26
CA ALA A 78 31.59 16.62 43.17
C ALA A 78 32.31 17.93 42.86
N ILE A 79 33.37 18.23 43.60
CA ILE A 79 34.20 19.42 43.41
C ILE A 79 34.89 19.38 42.04
N GLY A 80 35.47 18.24 41.67
CA GLY A 80 36.15 18.08 40.38
C GLY A 80 35.23 18.30 39.17
N THR A 81 33.95 17.99 39.31
CA THR A 81 32.92 18.22 38.28
C THR A 81 32.23 19.59 38.36
N GLY A 82 32.48 20.37 39.42
CA GLY A 82 31.83 21.66 39.66
C GLY A 82 30.36 21.58 40.12
N ILE A 83 29.92 20.43 40.64
CA ILE A 83 28.58 20.24 41.22
C ILE A 83 28.50 20.86 42.63
N ALA A 84 29.63 20.92 43.33
CA ALA A 84 29.77 21.51 44.65
C ALA A 84 30.93 22.51 44.69
N ASN A 85 30.76 23.61 45.43
CA ASN A 85 31.78 24.64 45.59
C ASN A 85 32.67 24.43 46.83
N HIS A 86 32.11 23.88 47.91
CA HIS A 86 32.78 23.77 49.21
C HIS A 86 32.64 22.38 49.81
N TRP A 87 33.73 21.85 50.37
CA TRP A 87 33.78 20.60 51.12
C TRP A 87 34.31 20.84 52.54
N TYR A 88 33.54 20.42 53.54
CA TYR A 88 33.86 20.57 54.95
C TYR A 88 33.98 19.17 55.58
N PRO A 89 35.17 18.54 55.57
CA PRO A 89 35.39 17.30 56.29
C PRO A 89 35.26 17.56 57.80
N GLN A 90 34.64 16.64 58.53
CA GLN A 90 34.37 16.83 59.96
C GLN A 90 34.88 15.69 60.83
N TYR A 91 34.68 14.44 60.41
CA TYR A 91 35.07 13.27 61.21
C TYR A 91 35.61 12.14 60.33
N LEU A 92 36.31 11.20 60.96
CA LEU A 92 36.83 10.01 60.31
C LEU A 92 35.84 8.85 60.46
N ALA A 93 35.62 8.14 59.35
CA ALA A 93 34.83 6.92 59.27
C ALA A 93 35.74 5.78 58.83
N THR A 94 36.09 4.88 59.75
CA THR A 94 36.96 3.72 59.44
C THR A 94 36.13 2.46 59.33
N VAL A 95 36.38 1.68 58.29
CA VAL A 95 35.73 0.37 58.13
C VAL A 95 36.39 -0.64 59.05
N VAL A 96 35.60 -1.27 59.91
CA VAL A 96 36.06 -2.17 60.97
C VAL A 96 35.20 -3.44 61.02
N ILE A 97 35.68 -4.42 61.78
CA ILE A 97 34.90 -5.59 62.16
C ILE A 97 34.41 -5.35 63.60
N ALA A 98 33.09 -5.27 63.78
CA ALA A 98 32.48 -5.17 65.09
C ALA A 98 31.98 -6.56 65.54
N VAL A 99 32.48 -7.05 66.67
CA VAL A 99 32.13 -8.38 67.21
C VAL A 99 31.31 -8.23 68.48
N ASP A 100 30.10 -8.79 68.50
CA ASP A 100 29.24 -8.79 69.68
C ASP A 100 29.66 -9.90 70.65
N ARG A 101 30.33 -9.50 71.73
CA ARG A 101 30.86 -10.41 72.75
C ARG A 101 29.78 -11.03 73.63
N ASN A 102 28.53 -10.57 73.54
CA ASN A 102 27.41 -11.28 74.16
C ASN A 102 26.90 -12.44 73.29
N GLN A 103 27.16 -12.41 71.98
CA GLN A 103 26.65 -13.41 71.04
C GLN A 103 27.72 -14.42 70.61
N THR A 104 29.00 -14.02 70.56
CA THR A 104 30.08 -14.89 70.10
C THR A 104 31.42 -14.60 70.79
N ASP A 105 32.15 -15.69 71.07
CA ASP A 105 33.54 -15.67 71.54
C ASP A 105 34.54 -15.91 70.40
N ALA A 106 34.11 -15.77 69.15
CA ALA A 106 34.99 -15.96 67.99
C ALA A 106 36.19 -14.99 68.05
N ASP A 107 37.38 -15.53 67.89
CA ASP A 107 38.62 -14.75 67.81
C ASP A 107 38.82 -14.32 66.35
N VAL A 108 38.47 -13.07 66.06
CA VAL A 108 38.53 -12.49 64.72
C VAL A 108 39.39 -11.25 64.84
N THR A 109 40.59 -11.24 64.25
CA THR A 109 41.48 -10.06 64.25
C THR A 109 41.70 -9.49 62.86
N SER A 110 41.29 -10.24 61.83
CA SER A 110 41.66 -9.98 60.44
C SER A 110 40.50 -10.24 59.47
N TRP A 111 40.58 -9.71 58.25
CA TRP A 111 39.62 -10.02 57.19
C TRP A 111 39.64 -11.50 56.81
N ASN A 112 40.82 -12.13 56.83
CA ASN A 112 40.94 -13.55 56.50
C ASN A 112 40.26 -14.46 57.51
N ASP A 113 40.16 -14.08 58.78
CA ASP A 113 39.46 -14.88 59.80
C ASP A 113 37.96 -15.01 59.51
N LEU A 114 37.38 -14.03 58.81
CA LEU A 114 35.99 -14.11 58.34
C LEU A 114 35.77 -15.23 57.32
N LEU A 115 36.80 -15.73 56.64
CA LEU A 115 36.67 -16.93 55.80
C LEU A 115 36.46 -18.18 56.66
N ALA A 116 37.17 -18.29 57.78
CA ALA A 116 37.14 -19.46 58.65
C ALA A 116 35.97 -19.45 59.64
N THR A 117 35.35 -18.28 59.87
CA THR A 117 34.25 -18.15 60.82
C THR A 117 33.04 -19.05 60.49
N GLN A 118 32.36 -19.49 61.54
CA GLN A 118 31.08 -20.20 61.50
C GLN A 118 29.92 -19.33 62.00
N GLN A 119 30.20 -18.06 62.29
CA GLN A 119 29.24 -17.09 62.81
C GLN A 119 28.61 -16.29 61.68
N GLU A 120 27.40 -15.78 61.93
CA GLU A 120 26.73 -14.89 60.97
C GLU A 120 27.47 -13.54 60.89
N VAL A 121 27.64 -13.03 59.67
CA VAL A 121 28.32 -11.77 59.37
C VAL A 121 27.31 -10.82 58.72
N GLY A 122 27.07 -9.69 59.38
CA GLY A 122 26.27 -8.58 58.87
C GLY A 122 27.07 -7.73 57.89
N PHE A 123 26.46 -7.38 56.76
CA PHE A 123 27.05 -6.49 55.75
C PHE A 123 25.99 -5.52 55.20
N SER A 124 26.35 -4.24 55.10
CA SER A 124 25.45 -3.19 54.57
C SER A 124 25.53 -3.13 53.04
N ASP A 125 24.41 -3.37 52.37
CA ASP A 125 24.24 -3.32 50.92
C ASP A 125 23.61 -2.01 50.42
N THR A 126 23.75 -0.93 51.20
CA THR A 126 23.24 0.39 50.82
C THR A 126 24.13 1.05 49.74
N PRO A 127 23.53 1.75 48.75
CA PRO A 127 24.28 2.45 47.71
C PRO A 127 25.30 3.44 48.30
N GLY A 128 26.56 3.37 47.89
CA GLY A 128 27.67 4.15 48.45
C GLY A 128 28.47 3.39 49.52
N ASN A 129 27.80 2.85 50.53
CA ASN A 129 28.46 2.06 51.59
C ASN A 129 29.08 0.78 51.00
N VAL A 130 28.40 0.08 50.08
CA VAL A 130 28.94 -1.13 49.42
C VAL A 130 30.30 -0.87 48.76
N GLN A 131 30.44 0.26 48.07
CA GLN A 131 31.70 0.60 47.37
C GLN A 131 32.84 0.79 48.37
N MET A 132 32.58 1.52 49.45
CA MET A 132 33.57 1.84 50.48
C MET A 132 33.92 0.61 51.33
N LEU A 133 32.93 -0.13 51.81
CA LEU A 133 33.14 -1.35 52.59
C LEU A 133 33.93 -2.39 51.78
N LEU A 134 33.55 -2.62 50.51
CA LEU A 134 34.29 -3.54 49.65
C LEU A 134 35.71 -3.06 49.35
N ALA A 135 35.91 -1.76 49.15
CA ALA A 135 37.25 -1.20 48.94
C ALA A 135 38.15 -1.37 50.16
N ALA A 136 37.61 -1.18 51.37
CA ALA A 136 38.36 -1.36 52.60
C ALA A 136 38.80 -2.82 52.80
N MET A 137 37.88 -3.77 52.55
CA MET A 137 38.21 -5.19 52.55
C MET A 137 39.20 -5.55 51.44
N ALA A 138 39.04 -4.97 50.24
CA ALA A 138 39.93 -5.19 49.11
C ALA A 138 41.36 -4.71 49.43
N TYR A 139 41.48 -3.53 50.02
CA TYR A 139 42.76 -2.97 50.46
C TYR A 139 43.46 -3.88 51.46
N GLY A 140 42.76 -4.36 52.49
CA GLY A 140 43.35 -5.29 53.46
C GLY A 140 43.74 -6.64 52.86
N LEU A 141 42.91 -7.21 51.98
CA LEU A 141 43.15 -8.55 51.41
C LEU A 141 44.14 -8.56 50.23
N GLU A 142 44.24 -7.46 49.47
CA GLU A 142 44.99 -7.38 48.21
C GLU A 142 46.10 -6.30 48.20
N GLY A 143 46.10 -5.38 49.17
CA GLY A 143 47.07 -4.29 49.30
C GLY A 143 46.69 -3.02 48.51
N GLY A 144 47.65 -2.12 48.30
CA GLY A 144 47.39 -0.80 47.69
C GLY A 144 46.89 -0.81 46.24
N HIS A 145 47.20 -1.85 45.46
CA HIS A 145 46.68 -2.04 44.10
C HIS A 145 45.59 -3.12 44.07
N TYR A 146 44.59 -2.96 44.92
CA TYR A 146 43.52 -3.93 45.09
C TYR A 146 42.56 -3.99 43.90
N THR A 147 42.06 -5.20 43.65
CA THR A 147 40.84 -5.49 42.90
C THR A 147 39.72 -5.88 43.87
N LEU A 148 38.49 -6.00 43.40
CA LEU A 148 37.38 -6.47 44.25
C LEU A 148 37.28 -8.00 44.30
N THR A 149 38.31 -8.74 43.89
CA THR A 149 38.18 -10.18 43.63
C THR A 149 38.13 -11.00 44.92
N LYS A 150 39.12 -10.84 45.82
CA LYS A 150 39.18 -11.53 47.12
C LYS A 150 38.01 -11.17 48.04
N PRO A 151 37.63 -9.90 48.24
CA PRO A 151 36.48 -9.58 49.09
C PRO A 151 35.18 -10.15 48.54
N ILE A 152 34.96 -10.13 47.23
CA ILE A 152 33.77 -10.75 46.62
C ILE A 152 33.78 -12.28 46.81
N ASN A 153 34.93 -12.94 46.66
CA ASN A 153 35.04 -14.37 46.93
C ASN A 153 34.75 -14.71 48.41
N LEU A 154 35.22 -13.86 49.33
CA LEU A 154 34.95 -14.00 50.77
C LEU A 154 33.46 -13.90 51.06
N LEU A 155 32.80 -12.82 50.60
CA LEU A 155 31.37 -12.65 50.79
C LEU A 155 30.56 -13.75 50.09
N THR A 156 31.00 -14.21 48.92
CA THR A 156 30.37 -15.35 48.22
C THR A 156 30.46 -16.62 49.06
N SER A 157 31.62 -16.92 49.66
CA SER A 157 31.79 -18.06 50.56
C SER A 157 30.92 -17.98 51.82
N LEU A 158 30.73 -16.78 52.37
CA LEU A 158 29.81 -16.56 53.49
C LEU A 158 28.35 -16.75 53.06
N GLN A 159 27.97 -16.25 51.87
CA GLN A 159 26.63 -16.41 51.34
C GLN A 159 26.29 -17.87 51.00
N GLU A 160 27.22 -18.62 50.41
CA GLU A 160 27.05 -20.05 50.10
C GLU A 160 26.87 -20.90 51.37
N ARG A 161 27.45 -20.46 52.49
CA ARG A 161 27.26 -21.06 53.81
C ARG A 161 26.05 -20.51 54.58
N HIS A 162 25.26 -19.61 53.98
CA HIS A 162 24.14 -18.91 54.62
C HIS A 162 24.50 -18.08 55.86
N LEU A 163 25.77 -17.68 55.99
CA LEU A 163 26.29 -16.89 57.10
C LEU A 163 26.27 -15.38 56.82
N LEU A 164 26.10 -14.95 55.58
CA LEU A 164 26.01 -13.52 55.23
C LEU A 164 24.58 -13.00 55.45
N LYS A 165 24.44 -11.94 56.25
CA LYS A 165 23.18 -11.22 56.44
C LYS A 165 23.28 -9.81 55.87
N ILE A 166 22.46 -9.53 54.87
CA ILE A 166 22.43 -8.22 54.21
C ILE A 166 21.54 -7.24 54.98
N ASN A 167 22.03 -6.02 55.17
CA ASN A 167 21.34 -4.92 55.84
C ASN A 167 20.82 -5.31 57.24
N SER A 168 21.59 -6.13 57.96
CA SER A 168 21.28 -6.54 59.33
C SER A 168 22.42 -6.18 60.26
N PHE A 169 22.11 -5.35 61.26
CA PHE A 169 22.99 -5.04 62.38
C PHE A 169 22.73 -5.94 63.59
N GLU A 170 21.94 -7.00 63.42
CA GLU A 170 21.65 -7.95 64.50
C GLU A 170 22.70 -9.06 64.62
N ALA A 171 23.41 -9.33 63.53
CA ALA A 171 24.43 -10.37 63.42
C ALA A 171 25.52 -10.27 64.52
N PRO A 172 26.13 -11.39 64.93
CA PRO A 172 27.18 -11.43 65.95
C PRO A 172 28.48 -10.79 65.47
N ILE A 173 28.76 -10.82 64.16
CA ILE A 173 29.88 -10.10 63.55
C ILE A 173 29.29 -9.12 62.53
N ILE A 174 29.77 -7.88 62.49
CA ILE A 174 29.27 -6.86 61.58
C ILE A 174 30.45 -6.15 60.90
N ILE A 175 30.38 -6.02 59.58
CA ILE A 175 31.28 -5.17 58.80
C ILE A 175 30.61 -3.80 58.65
N CYS A 176 31.10 -2.80 59.36
CA CYS A 176 30.51 -1.46 59.41
C CYS A 176 31.57 -0.39 59.63
N TYR A 177 31.15 0.88 59.64
CA TYR A 177 32.02 1.95 60.12
C TYR A 177 32.13 1.90 61.64
N ASP A 178 33.26 2.36 62.17
CA ASP A 178 33.54 2.39 63.60
C ASP A 178 32.55 3.24 64.39
N TYR A 179 32.14 4.41 63.87
CA TYR A 179 31.08 5.20 64.51
C TYR A 179 29.71 4.48 64.56
N GLN A 180 29.41 3.58 63.61
CA GLN A 180 28.17 2.79 63.65
C GLN A 180 28.23 1.75 64.76
N ALA A 181 29.39 1.11 64.94
CA ALA A 181 29.63 0.20 66.04
C ALA A 181 29.47 0.91 67.40
N VAL A 182 30.00 2.12 67.55
CA VAL A 182 29.84 2.92 68.77
C VAL A 182 28.38 3.25 69.07
N ASN A 183 27.61 3.70 68.08
CA ASN A 183 26.18 3.98 68.30
C ASN A 183 25.39 2.71 68.67
N LEU A 184 25.77 1.55 68.12
CA LEU A 184 25.20 0.26 68.55
C LEU A 184 25.56 -0.08 70.01
N MET A 185 26.78 0.27 70.46
CA MET A 185 27.16 0.13 71.88
C MET A 185 26.33 1.03 72.80
N GLU A 186 26.10 2.28 72.41
CA GLU A 186 25.23 3.20 73.16
C GLU A 186 23.79 2.69 73.28
N LYS A 187 23.32 1.95 72.26
CA LYS A 187 22.02 1.28 72.27
C LYS A 187 22.01 -0.04 73.08
N GLY A 188 23.10 -0.39 73.75
CA GLY A 188 23.19 -1.50 74.71
C GLY A 188 23.83 -2.79 74.17
N ARG A 189 24.43 -2.79 72.97
CA ARG A 189 25.17 -3.95 72.44
C ARG A 189 26.59 -3.99 73.02
N ASN A 190 27.10 -5.17 73.33
CA ASN A 190 28.48 -5.34 73.81
C ASN A 190 29.43 -5.62 72.65
N LEU A 191 29.67 -4.60 71.82
CA LEU A 191 30.53 -4.72 70.65
C LEU A 191 31.99 -4.44 70.99
N GLN A 192 32.89 -5.24 70.46
CA GLN A 192 34.31 -4.92 70.37
C GLN A 192 34.63 -4.44 68.95
N ILE A 193 35.24 -3.26 68.82
CA ILE A 193 35.75 -2.74 67.54
C ILE A 193 37.11 -3.35 67.26
N ILE A 194 37.24 -3.96 66.08
CA ILE A 194 38.47 -4.61 65.62
C ILE A 194 38.91 -3.95 64.32
N VAL A 195 40.06 -3.29 64.37
CA VAL A 195 40.72 -2.76 63.17
C VAL A 195 41.53 -3.90 62.55
N PRO A 196 41.23 -4.33 61.32
CA PRO A 196 41.87 -5.49 60.70
C PRO A 196 43.38 -5.35 60.56
N GLU A 197 44.12 -6.36 61.00
CA GLU A 197 45.59 -6.34 61.01
C GLU A 197 46.21 -6.23 59.61
N GLU A 198 45.56 -6.78 58.57
CA GLU A 198 46.08 -6.72 57.20
C GLU A 198 45.94 -5.32 56.57
N GLY A 199 45.08 -4.47 57.14
CA GLY A 199 44.80 -3.13 56.67
C GLY A 199 43.32 -2.86 56.39
N THR A 200 42.95 -1.59 56.44
CA THR A 200 41.60 -1.12 56.11
C THR A 200 41.66 0.32 55.58
N LEU A 201 40.52 0.85 55.11
CA LEU A 201 40.40 2.23 54.66
C LEU A 201 39.67 3.09 55.69
N THR A 202 40.19 4.30 55.86
CA THR A 202 39.55 5.41 56.57
C THR A 202 39.10 6.46 55.56
N TYR A 203 37.86 6.91 55.70
CA TYR A 203 37.27 7.97 54.89
C TYR A 203 37.04 9.20 55.76
N GLU A 204 37.14 10.39 55.16
CA GLU A 204 36.65 11.62 55.79
C GLU A 204 35.18 11.80 55.45
N LYS A 205 34.35 12.11 56.45
CA LYS A 205 32.92 12.33 56.30
C LYS A 205 32.56 13.73 56.78
N GLY A 206 31.64 14.38 56.08
CA GLY A 206 31.44 15.82 56.24
C GLY A 206 30.27 16.38 55.43
N LEU A 207 30.25 17.70 55.28
CA LEU A 207 29.21 18.43 54.56
C LEU A 207 29.74 18.97 53.23
N LEU A 208 28.95 18.77 52.18
CA LEU A 208 29.16 19.27 50.84
C LEU A 208 28.12 20.37 50.57
N SER A 209 28.57 21.54 50.12
CA SER A 209 27.71 22.73 49.97
C SER A 209 28.07 23.57 48.74
N ASN A 210 27.07 24.24 48.18
CA ASN A 210 27.24 25.27 47.15
C ASN A 210 27.43 26.67 47.74
N GLU A 211 27.09 26.85 49.01
CA GLU A 211 27.23 28.10 49.77
C GLU A 211 28.22 27.93 50.93
N ASP A 212 28.80 29.04 51.39
CA ASP A 212 29.68 29.05 52.55
C ASP A 212 28.92 28.74 53.85
N LEU A 213 29.34 27.67 54.54
CA LEU A 213 28.76 27.27 55.82
C LEU A 213 29.49 27.93 57.00
N ASN A 214 28.74 28.62 57.85
CA ASN A 214 29.25 29.23 59.09
C ASN A 214 28.88 28.37 60.30
N PHE A 215 29.84 27.58 60.79
CA PHE A 215 29.65 26.74 61.97
C PHE A 215 29.64 27.55 63.27
N SER A 216 28.74 27.21 64.19
CA SER A 216 28.67 27.82 65.52
C SER A 216 29.34 26.96 66.59
N GLY A 217 30.21 27.58 67.40
CA GLY A 217 30.90 26.91 68.51
C GLY A 217 32.16 26.16 68.10
N ASP A 218 32.68 25.34 69.02
CA ASP A 218 33.81 24.45 68.76
C ASP A 218 33.30 23.11 68.20
N VAL A 219 33.38 22.96 66.88
CA VAL A 219 32.91 21.78 66.15
C VAL A 219 33.60 20.51 66.65
N ASN A 220 34.90 20.56 66.95
CA ASN A 220 35.66 19.40 67.42
C ASN A 220 35.17 18.93 68.78
N GLN A 221 34.88 19.86 69.69
CA GLN A 221 34.32 19.53 71.00
C GLN A 221 32.93 18.87 70.89
N VAL A 222 32.08 19.36 69.99
CA VAL A 222 30.73 18.79 69.76
C VAL A 222 30.83 17.39 69.14
N LEU A 223 31.73 17.19 68.18
CA LEU A 223 31.99 15.87 67.57
C LEU A 223 32.50 14.85 68.59
N LEU A 224 33.47 15.24 69.45
CA LEU A 224 33.97 14.38 70.53
C LEU A 224 32.88 14.04 71.55
N ALA A 225 32.02 15.01 71.91
CA ALA A 225 30.90 14.79 72.81
C ALA A 225 29.85 13.81 72.23
N ALA A 226 29.76 13.72 70.90
CA ALA A 226 28.93 12.74 70.19
C ALA A 226 29.65 11.42 69.90
N ASN A 227 30.81 11.18 70.52
CA ASN A 227 31.66 10.00 70.33
C ASN A 227 32.05 9.76 68.85
N LEU A 228 32.32 10.83 68.08
CA LEU A 228 32.87 10.73 66.72
C LEU A 228 34.38 10.99 66.73
N ARG A 229 35.13 10.28 65.88
CA ARG A 229 36.59 10.44 65.76
C ARG A 229 36.94 11.67 64.92
N LEU A 230 37.79 12.54 65.47
CA LEU A 230 38.22 13.77 64.80
C LEU A 230 39.19 13.49 63.63
N LEU A 231 39.38 14.50 62.78
CA LEU A 231 40.26 14.45 61.61
C LEU A 231 41.75 14.31 61.96
N ASP A 232 42.17 14.63 63.17
CA ASP A 232 43.52 14.39 63.68
C ASP A 232 43.69 12.99 64.31
N GLY A 233 42.59 12.24 64.44
CA GLY A 233 42.57 10.91 65.05
C GLY A 233 42.15 10.90 66.52
N GLU A 234 41.93 12.05 67.15
CA GLU A 234 41.48 12.12 68.55
C GLU A 234 40.09 11.48 68.71
N SER A 235 39.93 10.65 69.74
CA SER A 235 38.68 9.95 70.06
C SER A 235 38.59 9.58 71.54
N ASN A 236 37.41 9.17 71.97
CA ASN A 236 37.18 8.69 73.33
C ASN A 236 37.76 7.28 73.53
N LEU A 237 38.95 7.19 74.15
CA LEU A 237 39.69 5.95 74.40
C LEU A 237 38.96 4.93 75.31
N THR A 238 37.85 5.32 75.95
CA THR A 238 37.02 4.36 76.72
C THR A 238 36.13 3.50 75.82
N ILE A 239 35.89 3.96 74.59
CA ILE A 239 34.98 3.33 73.62
C ILE A 239 35.77 2.85 72.40
N TYR A 240 36.66 3.71 71.89
CA TYR A 240 37.48 3.41 70.72
C TYR A 240 38.77 2.69 71.12
N PRO A 241 39.29 1.79 70.26
CA PRO A 241 40.64 1.27 70.39
C PRO A 241 41.71 2.38 70.40
N ASP A 242 42.83 2.12 71.06
CA ASP A 242 43.99 3.03 71.05
C ASP A 242 44.42 3.40 69.62
N GLU A 243 45.01 4.59 69.45
CA GLU A 243 45.50 5.10 68.16
C GLU A 243 46.44 4.10 67.46
N ARG A 244 47.19 3.29 68.21
CA ARG A 244 48.06 2.22 67.66
C ARG A 244 47.28 1.16 66.90
N ALA A 245 46.05 0.84 67.31
CA ALA A 245 45.19 -0.11 66.63
C ALA A 245 44.73 0.41 65.26
N TYR A 246 44.63 1.73 65.09
CA TYR A 246 44.26 2.37 63.82
C TYR A 246 45.43 2.54 62.85
N ARG A 247 46.66 2.17 63.22
CA ARG A 247 47.84 2.24 62.34
C ARG A 247 47.67 1.52 60.99
N PRO A 248 46.96 0.37 60.87
CA PRO A 248 46.69 -0.29 59.60
C PRO A 248 45.60 0.42 58.74
N ALA A 249 44.89 1.40 59.31
CA ALA A 249 43.83 2.12 58.63
C ALA A 249 44.40 3.31 57.84
N ILE A 250 44.31 3.26 56.52
CA ILE A 250 44.92 4.25 55.63
C ILE A 250 43.83 5.11 54.96
N ARG A 251 44.10 6.41 54.80
CA ARG A 251 43.20 7.31 54.09
C ARG A 251 43.29 7.12 52.60
N VAL A 252 42.18 7.31 51.90
CA VAL A 252 42.18 7.30 50.43
C VAL A 252 42.88 8.55 49.91
N ASP A 253 43.98 8.36 49.18
CA ASP A 253 44.78 9.42 48.57
C ASP A 253 44.57 9.52 47.06
N ASP A 254 44.41 8.38 46.37
CA ASP A 254 44.07 8.32 44.93
C ASP A 254 42.58 8.01 44.71
N TYR A 255 41.76 9.08 44.69
CA TYR A 255 40.33 9.00 44.41
C TYR A 255 39.99 8.47 43.00
N ASN A 256 40.87 8.69 42.02
CA ASN A 256 40.65 8.20 40.65
C ASN A 256 40.81 6.68 40.60
N TYR A 257 41.84 6.16 41.26
CA TYR A 257 42.03 4.73 41.42
C TYR A 257 40.86 4.10 42.18
N PHE A 258 40.46 4.68 43.32
CA PHE A 258 39.32 4.22 44.11
C PHE A 258 38.05 4.12 43.25
N SER A 259 37.70 5.19 42.52
CA SER A 259 36.51 5.23 41.65
C SER A 259 36.57 4.15 40.55
N LYS A 260 37.74 3.95 39.93
CA LYS A 260 37.93 2.93 38.88
C LYS A 260 37.88 1.50 39.42
N ALA A 261 38.50 1.24 40.57
CA ALA A 261 38.54 -0.09 41.19
C ALA A 261 37.17 -0.50 41.73
N THR A 262 36.40 0.45 42.26
CA THR A 262 35.09 0.22 42.88
C THR A 262 33.91 0.39 41.94
N GLN A 263 34.14 0.77 40.68
CA GLN A 263 33.09 1.08 39.70
C GLN A 263 32.02 -0.04 39.57
N ASN A 264 32.44 -1.30 39.65
CA ASN A 264 31.56 -2.46 39.48
C ASN A 264 31.14 -3.09 40.82
N ALA A 265 31.38 -2.45 41.97
CA ALA A 265 31.17 -3.02 43.29
C ALA A 265 29.74 -3.55 43.50
N SER A 266 28.73 -2.71 43.26
CA SER A 266 27.31 -3.11 43.40
C SER A 266 26.92 -4.21 42.43
N CYS A 267 27.45 -4.19 41.20
CA CYS A 267 27.21 -5.23 40.21
C CYS A 267 27.80 -6.58 40.65
N LEU A 268 29.04 -6.59 41.15
CA LEU A 268 29.68 -7.80 41.66
C LEU A 268 28.98 -8.32 42.92
N MET A 269 28.53 -7.43 43.80
CA MET A 269 27.77 -7.78 45.00
C MET A 269 26.45 -8.47 44.63
N GLU A 270 25.59 -7.82 43.84
CA GLU A 270 24.31 -8.39 43.45
C GLU A 270 24.47 -9.69 42.63
N ARG A 271 25.36 -9.70 41.64
CA ARG A 271 25.49 -10.82 40.69
C ARG A 271 26.27 -12.00 41.25
N ASN A 272 27.42 -11.76 41.88
CA ASN A 272 28.32 -12.83 42.28
C ASN A 272 28.02 -13.32 43.69
N VAL A 273 27.76 -12.40 44.62
CA VAL A 273 27.49 -12.74 46.03
C VAL A 273 26.02 -13.13 46.18
N LEU A 274 25.08 -12.21 45.92
CA LEU A 274 23.65 -12.43 46.20
C LEU A 274 22.96 -13.35 45.18
N LYS A 275 23.62 -13.66 44.06
CA LYS A 275 23.05 -14.39 42.91
C LYS A 275 21.74 -13.75 42.40
N ALA A 276 21.59 -12.45 42.58
CA ALA A 276 20.47 -11.67 42.10
C ALA A 276 20.74 -11.13 40.69
N ARG A 277 19.68 -10.97 39.89
CA ARG A 277 19.71 -10.30 38.57
C ARG A 277 20.83 -10.77 37.63
N ILE A 278 21.10 -12.08 37.61
CA ILE A 278 22.22 -12.70 36.86
C ILE A 278 22.19 -12.36 35.35
N TYR A 279 21.00 -12.27 34.75
CA TYR A 279 20.81 -12.06 33.32
C TYR A 279 20.29 -10.66 32.97
N MET A 280 20.29 -9.74 33.93
CA MET A 280 19.81 -8.38 33.75
C MET A 280 20.94 -7.38 34.03
N SER A 281 20.84 -6.21 33.41
CA SER A 281 21.71 -5.09 33.76
C SER A 281 21.38 -4.60 35.17
N ILE A 282 22.41 -4.27 35.96
CA ILE A 282 22.28 -3.92 37.37
C ILE A 282 22.57 -2.43 37.60
N ASP A 283 23.69 -1.94 37.07
CA ASP A 283 24.12 -0.56 37.27
C ASP A 283 23.75 0.34 36.08
N GLN A 284 23.88 1.66 36.29
CA GLN A 284 23.57 2.67 35.28
C GLN A 284 24.37 2.47 33.99
N ARG A 285 25.61 2.00 34.10
CA ARG A 285 26.53 1.80 32.98
C ARG A 285 26.14 0.59 32.13
N GLU A 286 25.86 -0.55 32.75
CA GLU A 286 25.34 -1.73 32.06
C GLU A 286 24.02 -1.38 31.37
N HIS A 287 23.09 -0.70 32.04
CA HIS A 287 21.83 -0.26 31.41
C HIS A 287 22.08 0.53 30.12
N LEU A 288 23.06 1.46 30.11
CA LEU A 288 23.44 2.24 28.94
C LEU A 288 24.01 1.36 27.82
N PHE A 289 24.99 0.50 28.13
CA PHE A 289 25.64 -0.34 27.12
C PHE A 289 24.68 -1.37 26.52
N PHE A 290 23.87 -2.03 27.34
CA PHE A 290 22.87 -2.98 26.86
C PHE A 290 21.83 -2.31 25.97
N ALA A 291 21.36 -1.11 26.34
CA ALA A 291 20.44 -0.34 25.50
C ALA A 291 21.09 0.04 24.16
N LEU A 292 22.35 0.50 24.17
CA LEU A 292 23.08 0.87 22.96
C LEU A 292 23.24 -0.32 22.01
N ILE A 293 23.74 -1.45 22.51
CA ILE A 293 23.93 -2.68 21.71
C ILE A 293 22.60 -3.15 21.13
N TYR A 294 21.54 -3.15 21.95
CA TYR A 294 20.22 -3.57 21.52
C TYR A 294 19.65 -2.65 20.41
N ILE A 295 19.78 -1.33 20.56
CA ILE A 295 19.35 -0.35 19.54
C ILE A 295 20.10 -0.57 18.22
N ILE A 296 21.42 -0.82 18.27
CA ILE A 296 22.22 -1.12 17.08
C ILE A 296 21.69 -2.38 16.38
N ILE A 297 21.47 -3.47 17.12
CA ILE A 297 20.96 -4.74 16.59
C ILE A 297 19.59 -4.55 15.94
N VAL A 298 18.65 -3.90 16.63
CA VAL A 298 17.30 -3.63 16.11
C VAL A 298 17.38 -2.77 14.85
N THR A 299 18.23 -1.74 14.83
CA THR A 299 18.37 -0.83 13.69
C THR A 299 18.92 -1.56 12.46
N ILE A 300 19.98 -2.36 12.62
CA ILE A 300 20.54 -3.21 11.56
C ILE A 300 19.47 -4.16 11.04
N TRP A 301 18.71 -4.79 11.94
CA TRP A 301 17.64 -5.71 11.59
C TRP A 301 16.51 -5.04 10.80
N VAL A 302 16.07 -3.84 11.19
CA VAL A 302 15.07 -3.05 10.45
C VAL A 302 15.58 -2.76 9.04
N VAL A 303 16.80 -2.20 8.91
CA VAL A 303 17.41 -1.88 7.62
C VAL A 303 17.52 -3.12 6.73
N ALA A 304 17.95 -4.25 7.29
CA ALA A 304 18.00 -5.51 6.57
C ALA A 304 16.62 -5.94 6.04
N ILE A 305 15.54 -5.76 6.81
CA ILE A 305 14.16 -6.01 6.33
C ILE A 305 13.76 -5.04 5.23
N MET A 306 14.05 -3.75 5.37
CA MET A 306 13.69 -2.74 4.39
C MET A 306 14.32 -3.02 3.02
N ILE A 307 15.57 -3.48 3.00
CA ILE A 307 16.31 -3.81 1.77
C ILE A 307 15.73 -5.06 1.09
N ARG A 308 15.41 -6.11 1.86
CA ARG A 308 14.95 -7.40 1.30
C ARG A 308 13.45 -7.49 1.00
N SER A 309 12.64 -6.59 1.55
CA SER A 309 11.16 -6.65 1.45
C SER A 309 10.64 -5.78 0.30
N MET A 310 9.94 -6.38 -0.66
CA MET A 310 9.36 -5.66 -1.80
C MET A 310 8.02 -5.00 -1.49
N GLN A 311 7.29 -5.52 -0.50
CA GLN A 311 5.95 -5.03 -0.13
C GLN A 311 6.06 -3.94 0.94
N LYS A 312 5.54 -2.75 0.62
CA LYS A 312 5.60 -1.58 1.52
C LYS A 312 4.92 -1.82 2.87
N GLY A 313 3.84 -2.60 2.93
CA GLY A 313 3.15 -2.93 4.20
C GLY A 313 4.04 -3.67 5.19
N ILE A 314 4.80 -4.67 4.73
CA ILE A 314 5.76 -5.40 5.57
C ILE A 314 6.90 -4.48 6.00
N THR A 315 7.42 -3.66 5.08
CA THR A 315 8.46 -2.67 5.38
C THR A 315 8.01 -1.69 6.45
N TYR A 316 6.78 -1.16 6.37
CA TYR A 316 6.23 -0.29 7.41
C TYR A 316 6.04 -1.04 8.72
N ALA A 317 5.47 -2.25 8.71
CA ALA A 317 5.30 -3.00 9.95
C ALA A 317 6.64 -3.30 10.63
N ALA A 318 7.70 -3.62 9.88
CA ALA A 318 9.04 -3.79 10.42
C ALA A 318 9.63 -2.47 10.97
N LEU A 319 9.44 -1.35 10.26
CA LEU A 319 9.84 -0.02 10.72
C LEU A 319 9.15 0.34 12.05
N PHE A 320 7.83 0.18 12.13
CA PHE A 320 7.08 0.45 13.36
C PHE A 320 7.45 -0.51 14.48
N THR A 321 7.73 -1.79 14.17
CA THR A 321 8.28 -2.74 15.14
C THR A 321 9.60 -2.21 15.70
N GLY A 322 10.52 -1.79 14.84
CA GLY A 322 11.79 -1.19 15.27
C GLY A 322 11.63 0.06 16.13
N ILE A 323 10.73 0.97 15.77
CA ILE A 323 10.41 2.17 16.57
C ILE A 323 9.88 1.77 17.95
N ILE A 324 9.00 0.76 18.02
CA ILE A 324 8.45 0.26 19.28
C ILE A 324 9.55 -0.36 20.14
N LEU A 325 10.41 -1.22 19.57
CA LEU A 325 11.49 -1.87 20.31
C LEU A 325 12.54 -0.87 20.82
N ASN A 326 12.96 0.06 19.97
CA ASN A 326 13.91 1.11 20.34
C ASN A 326 13.30 2.14 21.31
N GLY A 327 12.02 2.45 21.16
CA GLY A 327 11.31 3.32 22.10
C GLY A 327 11.18 2.67 23.48
N TRP A 328 10.87 1.36 23.53
CA TRP A 328 10.70 0.66 24.78
C TRP A 328 12.00 0.55 25.57
N ILE A 329 13.11 0.18 24.92
CA ILE A 329 14.42 0.13 25.57
C ILE A 329 14.88 1.53 26.03
N LEU A 330 14.53 2.60 25.30
CA LEU A 330 14.86 3.97 25.69
C LEU A 330 14.09 4.41 26.93
N VAL A 331 12.77 4.18 26.98
CA VAL A 331 11.98 4.46 28.19
C VAL A 331 12.50 3.64 29.36
N ARG A 332 12.88 2.37 29.13
CA ARG A 332 13.51 1.53 30.15
C ARG A 332 14.80 2.17 30.66
N LEU A 333 15.69 2.62 29.76
CA LEU A 333 16.93 3.30 30.13
C LEU A 333 16.64 4.54 31.00
N ILE A 334 15.70 5.39 30.59
CA ILE A 334 15.32 6.59 31.34
C ILE A 334 14.77 6.22 32.72
N LYS A 335 13.92 5.19 32.83
CA LYS A 335 13.38 4.73 34.12
C LYS A 335 14.49 4.43 35.13
N TYR A 336 15.54 3.73 34.71
CA TYR A 336 16.65 3.37 35.59
C TYR A 336 17.63 4.53 35.86
N GLN A 337 17.53 5.64 35.13
CA GLN A 337 18.31 6.86 35.41
C GLN A 337 17.60 7.82 36.38
N VAL A 338 16.28 7.73 36.53
CA VAL A 338 15.48 8.69 37.32
C VAL A 338 14.78 8.02 38.51
N LEU A 339 15.47 7.09 39.18
CA LEU A 339 14.96 6.38 40.34
C LEU A 339 14.58 7.33 41.50
N ALA A 340 15.26 8.47 41.61
CA ALA A 340 15.06 9.50 42.63
C ALA A 340 13.68 10.19 42.58
N VAL A 341 12.91 10.03 41.51
CA VAL A 341 11.58 10.63 41.36
C VAL A 341 10.52 9.52 41.26
N PRO A 342 9.94 9.06 42.39
CA PRO A 342 9.06 7.89 42.42
C PRO A 342 7.83 7.99 41.50
N ILE A 343 7.25 9.19 41.40
CA ILE A 343 6.10 9.44 40.53
C ILE A 343 6.47 9.23 39.06
N LEU A 344 7.58 9.84 38.61
CA LEU A 344 8.04 9.73 37.23
C LEU A 344 8.43 8.28 36.91
N SER A 345 9.16 7.61 37.81
CA SER A 345 9.51 6.19 37.67
C SER A 345 8.26 5.30 37.48
N ARG A 346 7.19 5.58 38.23
CA ARG A 346 5.90 4.88 38.10
C ARG A 346 5.22 5.12 36.75
N TYR A 347 5.15 6.36 36.28
CA TYR A 347 4.56 6.66 34.96
C TYR A 347 5.42 6.14 33.79
N LEU A 348 6.74 6.12 33.92
CA LEU A 348 7.64 5.46 32.97
C LEU A 348 7.38 3.95 32.95
N TRP A 349 7.10 3.34 34.10
CA TRP A 349 6.69 1.93 34.16
C TRP A 349 5.33 1.69 33.48
N TYR A 350 4.32 2.53 33.71
CA TYR A 350 3.04 2.46 32.99
C TYR A 350 3.22 2.60 31.47
N SER A 351 4.15 3.44 31.03
CA SER A 351 4.43 3.63 29.61
C SER A 351 4.96 2.37 28.90
N TYR A 352 5.44 1.35 29.63
CA TYR A 352 5.82 0.07 29.02
C TYR A 352 4.62 -0.58 28.30
N TYR A 353 3.40 -0.33 28.78
CA TYR A 353 2.17 -0.84 28.15
C TYR A 353 1.90 -0.24 26.78
N ILE A 354 2.42 0.96 26.48
CA ILE A 354 2.37 1.55 25.12
C ILE A 354 3.03 0.58 24.14
N PHE A 355 4.22 0.07 24.50
CA PHE A 355 4.99 -0.83 23.66
C PHE A 355 4.43 -2.25 23.67
N GLN A 356 4.06 -2.77 24.85
CA GLN A 356 3.50 -4.12 24.98
C GLN A 356 2.17 -4.29 24.23
N LEU A 357 1.32 -3.26 24.16
CA LEU A 357 0.05 -3.34 23.43
C LEU A 357 0.21 -2.99 21.95
N SER A 358 1.10 -2.07 21.59
CA SER A 358 1.33 -1.72 20.17
C SER A 358 2.10 -2.78 19.40
N LEU A 359 2.99 -3.55 20.05
CA LEU A 359 3.79 -4.57 19.37
C LEU A 359 2.93 -5.69 18.76
N PRO A 360 2.03 -6.37 19.48
CA PRO A 360 1.09 -7.33 18.88
C PRO A 360 0.21 -6.72 17.80
N LEU A 361 -0.20 -5.46 17.94
CA LEU A 361 -1.01 -4.76 16.94
C LEU A 361 -0.23 -4.56 15.62
N VAL A 362 1.05 -4.22 15.68
CA VAL A 362 1.93 -4.12 14.50
C VAL A 362 2.22 -5.50 13.92
N LEU A 363 2.42 -6.54 14.74
CA LEU A 363 2.54 -7.92 14.27
C LEU A 363 1.26 -8.37 13.54
N LEU A 364 0.10 -7.93 14.00
CA LEU A 364 -1.18 -8.21 13.37
C LEU A 364 -1.34 -7.49 12.03
N TRP A 365 -0.85 -6.26 11.92
CA TRP A 365 -0.76 -5.55 10.64
C TRP A 365 0.21 -6.26 9.67
N MET A 366 1.36 -6.73 10.15
CA MET A 366 2.28 -7.53 9.36
C MET A 366 1.62 -8.82 8.86
N ALA A 367 1.01 -9.60 9.75
CA ALA A 367 0.31 -10.84 9.42
C ALA A 367 -0.78 -10.61 8.37
N TRP A 368 -1.55 -9.51 8.48
CA TRP A 368 -2.53 -9.11 7.48
C TRP A 368 -1.89 -8.71 6.15
N SER A 369 -0.78 -7.98 6.16
CA SER A 369 -0.15 -7.44 4.96
C SER A 369 0.43 -8.51 4.03
N ILE A 370 0.88 -9.66 4.54
CA ILE A 370 1.64 -10.69 3.79
C ILE A 370 1.11 -11.04 2.38
N ASP A 371 -0.21 -11.04 2.16
CA ASP A 371 -0.84 -11.47 0.90
C ASP A 371 -1.50 -10.32 0.14
N LYS A 372 -1.21 -9.07 0.54
CA LYS A 372 -1.83 -7.87 -0.04
C LYS A 372 -0.99 -7.31 -1.18
N PRO A 373 -1.64 -6.74 -2.21
CA PRO A 373 -0.93 -6.13 -3.33
C PRO A 373 -0.05 -4.97 -2.86
N LYS A 374 0.99 -4.65 -3.64
CA LYS A 374 2.04 -3.66 -3.29
C LYS A 374 1.49 -2.29 -2.88
N ASN A 375 0.34 -1.89 -3.42
CA ASN A 375 -0.29 -0.59 -3.18
C ASN A 375 -1.29 -0.58 -2.02
N GLU A 376 -1.72 -1.75 -1.51
CA GLU A 376 -2.58 -1.82 -0.32
C GLU A 376 -1.72 -1.87 0.94
N THR A 377 -1.38 -0.70 1.46
CA THR A 377 -0.54 -0.56 2.65
C THR A 377 -1.34 -0.34 3.93
N CYS A 378 -2.54 0.24 3.82
CA CYS A 378 -3.34 0.65 4.98
C CYS A 378 -4.10 -0.53 5.59
N PRO A 379 -4.07 -0.70 6.93
CA PRO A 379 -4.77 -1.78 7.60
C PRO A 379 -6.31 -1.62 7.53
N PRO A 380 -7.05 -2.74 7.63
CA PRO A 380 -8.51 -2.80 7.48
C PRO A 380 -9.25 -2.14 8.66
N LYS A 381 -10.55 -1.89 8.50
CA LYS A 381 -11.39 -1.22 9.51
C LYS A 381 -11.33 -1.91 10.88
N TRP A 382 -11.38 -3.25 10.94
CA TRP A 382 -11.31 -4.00 12.21
C TRP A 382 -10.00 -3.77 12.97
N TRP A 383 -8.88 -3.61 12.26
CA TRP A 383 -7.59 -3.31 12.88
C TRP A 383 -7.59 -1.91 13.50
N ARG A 384 -8.23 -0.94 12.84
CA ARG A 384 -8.38 0.42 13.38
C ARG A 384 -9.25 0.44 14.63
N VAL A 385 -10.32 -0.35 14.66
CA VAL A 385 -11.14 -0.54 15.86
C VAL A 385 -10.31 -1.12 17.01
N MET A 386 -9.48 -2.14 16.72
CA MET A 386 -8.56 -2.70 17.71
C MET A 386 -7.55 -1.65 18.21
N ALA A 387 -7.00 -0.81 17.33
CA ALA A 387 -6.11 0.28 17.70
C ALA A 387 -6.78 1.30 18.64
N ILE A 388 -8.06 1.64 18.39
CA ILE A 388 -8.86 2.50 19.28
C ILE A 388 -9.07 1.81 20.64
N CYS A 389 -9.39 0.51 20.62
CA CYS A 389 -9.57 -0.30 21.84
C CYS A 389 -8.28 -0.31 22.69
N ILE A 390 -7.12 -0.48 22.06
CA ILE A 390 -5.81 -0.36 22.72
C ILE A 390 -5.61 1.05 23.29
N GLY A 391 -6.03 2.10 22.58
CA GLY A 391 -6.01 3.47 23.10
C GLY A 391 -6.77 3.63 24.42
N PHE A 392 -7.96 3.05 24.53
CA PHE A 392 -8.72 3.03 25.79
C PHE A 392 -8.02 2.25 26.90
N LEU A 393 -7.43 1.09 26.57
CA LEU A 393 -6.66 0.31 27.54
C LEU A 393 -5.42 1.06 28.05
N LEU A 394 -4.76 1.83 27.19
CA LEU A 394 -3.65 2.68 27.62
C LEU A 394 -4.12 3.76 28.58
N VAL A 395 -5.25 4.42 28.30
CA VAL A 395 -5.84 5.40 29.25
C VAL A 395 -6.14 4.72 30.58
N LEU A 396 -6.71 3.51 30.58
CA LEU A 396 -6.97 2.73 31.79
C LEU A 396 -5.68 2.45 32.59
N VAL A 397 -4.57 2.13 31.93
CA VAL A 397 -3.29 1.90 32.61
C VAL A 397 -2.73 3.20 33.19
N PHE A 398 -2.72 4.30 32.41
CA PHE A 398 -2.20 5.59 32.86
C PHE A 398 -3.04 6.25 33.96
N THR A 399 -4.33 5.94 34.04
CA THR A 399 -5.24 6.45 35.08
C THR A 399 -5.30 5.53 36.31
N ASN A 400 -4.45 4.49 36.38
CA ASN A 400 -4.49 3.51 37.46
C ASN A 400 -4.38 4.13 38.86
N ASP A 401 -3.62 5.22 39.03
CA ASP A 401 -3.50 5.93 40.32
C ASP A 401 -4.86 6.47 40.85
N LEU A 402 -5.86 6.64 39.98
CA LEU A 402 -7.20 7.12 40.36
C LEU A 402 -8.15 6.00 40.82
N HIS A 403 -7.99 4.79 40.29
CA HIS A 403 -9.00 3.74 40.42
C HIS A 403 -8.46 2.38 40.88
N GLY A 404 -7.15 2.14 40.79
CA GLY A 404 -6.50 0.90 41.22
C GLY A 404 -7.02 -0.38 40.56
N LEU A 405 -7.52 -0.30 39.32
CA LEU A 405 -8.16 -1.44 38.63
C LEU A 405 -7.14 -2.32 37.91
N VAL A 406 -5.98 -1.76 37.53
CA VAL A 406 -4.92 -2.48 36.83
C VAL A 406 -3.92 -3.02 37.85
N PHE A 407 -3.39 -2.15 38.71
CA PHE A 407 -2.44 -2.53 39.77
C PHE A 407 -2.92 -2.05 41.13
N HIS A 408 -2.80 -2.93 42.11
CA HIS A 408 -2.91 -2.59 43.53
C HIS A 408 -1.50 -2.28 44.04
N LEU A 409 -1.21 -0.98 44.17
CA LEU A 409 0.10 -0.48 44.60
C LEU A 409 0.06 -0.06 46.06
N GLU A 410 0.91 -0.67 46.89
CA GLU A 410 1.14 -0.23 48.26
C GLU A 410 2.30 0.78 48.28
N LEU A 411 2.01 2.04 47.90
CA LEU A 411 3.03 3.11 47.75
C LEU A 411 3.78 3.44 49.05
N ASN A 412 3.29 2.99 50.20
CA ASN A 412 3.94 3.18 51.49
C ASN A 412 5.12 2.21 51.71
N ARG A 413 5.23 1.15 50.90
CA ARG A 413 6.36 0.22 50.97
C ARG A 413 7.43 0.59 49.95
N PRO A 414 8.73 0.49 50.30
CA PRO A 414 9.81 0.79 49.37
C PRO A 414 9.89 -0.21 48.19
N ASP A 415 9.34 -1.42 48.34
CA ASP A 415 9.34 -2.50 47.34
C ASP A 415 8.05 -2.59 46.50
N TRP A 416 7.30 -1.48 46.41
CA TRP A 416 6.01 -1.42 45.68
C TRP A 416 6.11 -1.83 44.21
N ASP A 417 7.28 -1.70 43.58
CA ASP A 417 7.54 -2.04 42.18
C ASP A 417 7.86 -3.53 41.96
N ILE A 418 8.17 -4.27 43.04
CA ILE A 418 8.41 -5.71 43.05
C ILE A 418 7.17 -6.46 43.56
N ASN A 419 6.56 -5.97 44.64
CA ASN A 419 5.47 -6.62 45.35
C ASN A 419 4.17 -5.83 45.22
N TYR A 420 3.51 -6.02 44.07
CA TYR A 420 2.21 -5.43 43.75
C TYR A 420 1.19 -6.50 43.36
N GLY A 421 -0.10 -6.18 43.55
CA GLY A 421 -1.22 -7.02 43.15
C GLY A 421 -1.75 -6.68 41.75
N TYR A 422 -2.33 -7.68 41.07
CA TYR A 422 -3.01 -7.50 39.77
C TYR A 422 -4.52 -7.37 39.96
N GLY A 423 -5.11 -6.30 39.41
CA GLY A 423 -6.56 -6.09 39.39
C GLY A 423 -7.23 -6.61 38.11
N ILE A 424 -8.56 -6.50 38.02
CA ILE A 424 -9.35 -6.98 36.87
C ILE A 424 -8.98 -6.29 35.54
N GLY A 425 -8.57 -5.02 35.60
CA GLY A 425 -8.10 -4.25 34.46
C GLY A 425 -6.82 -4.83 33.85
N TYR A 426 -5.90 -5.35 34.67
CA TYR A 426 -4.70 -6.02 34.19
C TYR A 426 -5.03 -7.28 33.39
N TYR A 427 -5.94 -8.12 33.90
CA TYR A 427 -6.38 -9.32 33.18
C TYR A 427 -7.09 -8.98 31.87
N THR A 428 -7.79 -7.85 31.80
CA THR A 428 -8.40 -7.34 30.57
C THR A 428 -7.32 -6.95 29.53
N VAL A 429 -6.29 -6.22 29.96
CA VAL A 429 -5.14 -5.84 29.13
C VAL A 429 -4.42 -7.10 28.62
N LEU A 430 -4.14 -8.06 29.51
CA LEU A 430 -3.50 -9.33 29.17
C LEU A 430 -4.33 -10.13 28.17
N PHE A 431 -5.64 -10.24 28.39
CA PHE A 431 -6.56 -10.93 27.48
C PHE A 431 -6.52 -10.33 26.07
N VAL A 432 -6.61 -9.00 25.95
CA VAL A 432 -6.56 -8.33 24.63
C VAL A 432 -5.20 -8.51 23.96
N CYS A 433 -4.10 -8.46 24.72
CA CYS A 433 -2.76 -8.73 24.19
C CYS A 433 -2.65 -10.17 23.63
N MET A 434 -3.08 -11.15 24.42
CA MET A 434 -3.07 -12.57 24.01
C MET A 434 -4.02 -12.84 22.85
N ALA A 435 -5.20 -12.21 22.82
CA ALA A 435 -6.13 -12.33 21.70
C ALA A 435 -5.53 -11.80 20.38
N ASN A 436 -4.77 -10.70 20.42
CA ASN A 436 -4.04 -10.19 19.25
C ASN A 436 -2.95 -11.18 18.79
N LEU A 437 -2.19 -11.78 19.70
CA LEU A 437 -1.19 -12.80 19.37
C LEU A 437 -1.82 -14.07 18.78
N VAL A 438 -2.96 -14.51 19.32
CA VAL A 438 -3.74 -15.63 18.75
C VAL A 438 -4.28 -15.28 17.37
N ALA A 439 -4.75 -14.04 17.15
CA ALA A 439 -5.19 -13.59 15.83
C ALA A 439 -4.03 -13.57 14.81
N VAL A 440 -2.84 -13.09 15.20
CA VAL A 440 -1.61 -13.19 14.40
C VAL A 440 -1.37 -14.66 14.03
N PHE A 441 -1.40 -15.54 15.03
CA PHE A 441 -1.21 -16.97 14.82
C PHE A 441 -2.20 -17.56 13.81
N VAL A 442 -3.50 -17.36 14.01
CA VAL A 442 -4.57 -17.88 13.14
C VAL A 442 -4.41 -17.38 11.70
N ILE A 443 -4.11 -16.09 11.51
CA ILE A 443 -3.90 -15.52 10.17
C ILE A 443 -2.68 -16.15 9.49
N LEU A 444 -1.57 -16.33 10.21
CA LEU A 444 -0.38 -16.95 9.64
C LEU A 444 -0.61 -18.43 9.29
N VAL A 445 -1.36 -19.19 10.11
CA VAL A 445 -1.79 -20.57 9.79
C VAL A 445 -2.59 -20.59 8.48
N GLN A 446 -3.63 -19.76 8.40
CA GLN A 446 -4.52 -19.70 7.23
C GLN A 446 -3.74 -19.39 5.95
N LYS A 447 -2.77 -18.47 6.02
CA LYS A 447 -1.91 -18.12 4.89
C LYS A 447 -0.90 -19.22 4.55
N SER A 448 -0.38 -19.92 5.56
CA SER A 448 0.50 -21.06 5.35
C SER A 448 -0.17 -22.20 4.58
N LEU A 449 -1.44 -22.50 4.86
CA LEU A 449 -2.16 -23.60 4.21
C LEU A 449 -2.25 -23.44 2.69
N ARG A 450 -2.17 -22.20 2.18
CA ARG A 450 -2.15 -21.85 0.76
C ARG A 450 -0.76 -21.87 0.13
N ASN A 451 0.30 -21.92 0.95
CA ASN A 451 1.69 -21.90 0.48
C ASN A 451 2.12 -23.32 0.05
N PRO A 452 2.82 -23.50 -1.09
CA PRO A 452 3.38 -24.81 -1.48
C PRO A 452 4.33 -25.42 -0.42
N ARG A 453 4.92 -24.60 0.46
CA ARG A 453 5.81 -25.05 1.56
C ARG A 453 5.08 -25.16 2.91
N LYS A 454 3.90 -25.81 2.94
CA LYS A 454 3.01 -25.91 4.13
C LYS A 454 3.72 -26.28 5.44
N LYS A 455 4.69 -27.21 5.40
CA LYS A 455 5.41 -27.68 6.60
C LYS A 455 6.34 -26.62 7.22
N ARG A 456 6.75 -25.58 6.49
CA ARG A 456 7.69 -24.56 7.01
C ARG A 456 7.03 -23.52 7.93
N PHE A 457 5.71 -23.50 8.06
CA PHE A 457 5.03 -22.65 9.06
C PHE A 457 5.25 -23.13 10.49
N LEU A 458 5.74 -24.36 10.70
CA LEU A 458 6.12 -24.87 12.01
C LEU A 458 7.15 -23.95 12.70
N PHE A 459 8.03 -23.27 11.95
CA PHE A 459 9.02 -22.35 12.52
C PHE A 459 8.38 -21.14 13.22
N PRO A 460 7.59 -20.25 12.56
CA PRO A 460 6.85 -19.20 13.26
C PRO A 460 5.98 -19.70 14.43
N LEU A 461 5.36 -20.87 14.27
CA LEU A 461 4.55 -21.49 15.32
C LEU A 461 5.39 -21.83 16.56
N THR A 462 6.56 -22.45 16.39
CA THR A 462 7.46 -22.76 17.51
C THR A 462 7.88 -21.49 18.26
N ILE A 463 8.20 -20.40 17.55
CA ILE A 463 8.56 -19.13 18.17
C ILE A 463 7.41 -18.55 18.99
N LEU A 464 6.18 -18.55 18.45
CA LEU A 464 4.99 -18.08 19.17
C LEU A 464 4.68 -18.91 20.42
N LEU A 465 4.76 -20.24 20.33
CA LEU A 465 4.52 -21.12 21.48
C LEU A 465 5.57 -20.93 22.57
N THR A 466 6.85 -20.90 22.21
CA THR A 466 7.94 -20.67 23.16
C THR A 466 7.79 -19.30 23.83
N PHE A 467 7.40 -18.26 23.09
CA PHE A 467 7.13 -16.95 23.67
C PHE A 467 5.94 -16.98 24.63
N GLY A 468 4.87 -17.73 24.32
CA GLY A 468 3.74 -17.93 25.22
C GLY A 468 4.15 -18.61 26.54
N VAL A 469 4.95 -19.68 26.46
CA VAL A 469 5.50 -20.36 27.64
C VAL A 469 6.38 -19.43 28.46
N TYR A 470 7.24 -18.65 27.81
CA TYR A 470 8.08 -17.66 28.49
C TYR A 470 7.24 -16.63 29.27
N ASN A 471 6.19 -16.06 28.67
CA ASN A 471 5.30 -15.12 29.36
C ASN A 471 4.60 -15.75 30.55
N TYR A 472 4.11 -17.00 30.41
CA TYR A 472 3.50 -17.74 31.52
C TYR A 472 4.47 -17.90 32.68
N LEU A 473 5.69 -18.38 32.42
CA LEU A 473 6.72 -18.57 33.44
C LEU A 473 7.17 -17.25 34.09
N TYR A 474 7.18 -16.15 33.33
CA TYR A 474 7.49 -14.82 33.84
C TYR A 474 6.41 -14.32 34.81
N ILE A 475 5.12 -14.50 34.46
CA ILE A 475 3.98 -14.12 35.31
C ILE A 475 3.94 -14.95 36.60
N THR A 476 4.24 -16.26 36.52
CA THR A 476 4.33 -17.14 37.71
C THR A 476 5.62 -16.95 38.51
N ARG A 477 6.46 -15.95 38.16
CA ARG A 477 7.73 -15.62 38.81
C ARG A 477 8.70 -16.81 38.91
N PHE A 478 8.78 -17.65 37.88
CA PHE A 478 9.75 -18.75 37.86
C PHE A 478 11.19 -18.19 37.88
N PRO A 479 12.06 -18.60 38.83
CA PRO A 479 13.30 -17.87 39.14
C PRO A 479 14.20 -17.57 37.93
N PHE A 480 14.43 -18.56 37.07
CA PHE A 480 15.29 -18.41 35.89
C PHE A 480 14.72 -17.41 34.87
N VAL A 481 13.42 -17.47 34.61
CA VAL A 481 12.76 -16.62 33.62
C VAL A 481 12.56 -15.21 34.17
N TYR A 482 12.18 -15.08 35.44
CA TYR A 482 11.99 -13.80 36.10
C TYR A 482 13.29 -13.00 36.23
N ALA A 483 14.44 -13.68 36.29
CA ALA A 483 15.76 -13.04 36.29
C ALA A 483 16.16 -12.44 34.92
N THR A 484 15.40 -12.66 33.85
CA THR A 484 15.66 -12.11 32.52
C THR A 484 14.90 -10.82 32.26
N ASP A 485 15.40 -10.03 31.30
CA ASP A 485 14.76 -8.77 30.93
C ASP A 485 13.59 -8.97 29.97
N LEU A 486 12.36 -8.73 30.46
CA LEU A 486 11.13 -8.87 29.68
C LEU A 486 11.14 -8.02 28.39
N THR A 487 11.71 -6.82 28.43
CA THR A 487 11.70 -5.87 27.30
C THR A 487 12.58 -6.40 26.17
N ILE A 488 13.81 -6.78 26.50
CA ILE A 488 14.78 -7.30 25.53
C ILE A 488 14.30 -8.64 24.98
N VAL A 489 13.88 -9.57 25.84
CA VAL A 489 13.44 -10.90 25.41
C VAL A 489 12.23 -10.80 24.49
N THR A 490 11.23 -9.99 24.83
CA THR A 490 10.05 -9.76 23.99
C THR A 490 10.43 -9.24 22.60
N GLY A 491 11.36 -8.29 22.53
CA GLY A 491 11.84 -7.77 21.26
C GLY A 491 12.62 -8.78 20.42
N ILE A 492 13.44 -9.62 21.05
CA ILE A 492 14.12 -10.73 20.37
C ILE A 492 13.07 -11.70 19.78
N PHE A 493 12.04 -12.08 20.54
CA PHE A 493 10.97 -12.94 20.02
C PHE A 493 10.21 -12.31 18.85
N ALA A 494 9.93 -11.00 18.90
CA ALA A 494 9.31 -10.29 17.79
C ALA A 494 10.20 -10.30 16.53
N MET A 495 11.49 -10.02 16.68
CA MET A 495 12.45 -10.08 15.56
C MET A 495 12.58 -11.50 14.97
N LEU A 496 12.65 -12.51 15.84
CA LEU A 496 12.69 -13.92 15.44
C LEU A 496 11.39 -14.35 14.73
N LEU A 497 10.23 -13.88 15.17
CA LEU A 497 8.96 -14.18 14.52
C LEU A 497 8.93 -13.66 13.08
N PHE A 498 9.35 -12.42 12.87
CA PHE A 498 9.52 -11.85 11.53
C PHE A 498 10.54 -12.65 10.69
N GLU A 499 11.71 -12.94 11.24
CA GLU A 499 12.78 -13.65 10.54
C GLU A 499 12.37 -15.06 10.13
N THR A 500 11.68 -15.77 11.02
CA THR A 500 11.14 -17.10 10.73
C THR A 500 10.02 -17.05 9.70
N CYS A 501 9.16 -16.02 9.71
CA CYS A 501 8.16 -15.81 8.67
C CYS A 501 8.79 -15.55 7.28
N ILE A 502 9.92 -14.85 7.25
CA ILE A 502 10.71 -14.62 6.03
C ILE A 502 11.37 -15.91 5.54
N ARG A 503 12.12 -16.61 6.40
CA ARG A 503 12.87 -17.84 6.04
C ARG A 503 11.97 -19.02 5.68
N SER A 504 10.81 -19.12 6.31
CA SER A 504 9.79 -20.12 5.95
C SER A 504 9.15 -19.86 4.58
N GLY A 505 9.26 -18.64 4.05
CA GLY A 505 8.67 -18.20 2.79
C GLY A 505 7.20 -17.80 2.91
N LEU A 506 6.71 -17.51 4.12
CA LEU A 506 5.41 -16.87 4.34
C LEU A 506 5.45 -15.41 3.90
N ILE A 507 6.49 -14.69 4.31
CA ILE A 507 6.78 -13.35 3.84
C ILE A 507 7.62 -13.45 2.56
N PRO A 508 7.13 -13.04 1.39
CA PRO A 508 7.90 -13.07 0.16
C PRO A 508 9.00 -11.99 0.21
N VAL A 509 10.25 -12.42 0.14
CA VAL A 509 11.45 -11.54 0.12
C VAL A 509 12.27 -11.73 -1.14
N ASN A 510 12.97 -10.66 -1.51
CA ASN A 510 13.77 -10.51 -2.72
C ASN A 510 15.09 -11.30 -2.67
N THR A 511 15.01 -12.64 -2.64
CA THR A 511 16.21 -13.49 -2.44
C THR A 511 16.64 -14.26 -3.70
N LYS A 512 15.77 -14.42 -4.70
CA LYS A 512 16.03 -15.23 -5.90
C LYS A 512 15.85 -14.50 -7.23
N TYR A 513 15.64 -13.19 -7.22
CA TYR A 513 15.44 -12.44 -8.46
C TYR A 513 16.68 -12.44 -9.34
N ILE A 514 17.89 -12.45 -8.75
CA ILE A 514 19.15 -12.60 -9.52
C ILE A 514 19.16 -13.94 -10.25
N ASP A 515 18.83 -15.05 -9.56
CA ASP A 515 18.76 -16.38 -10.17
C ASP A 515 17.68 -16.45 -11.28
N ILE A 516 16.52 -15.83 -11.05
CA ILE A 516 15.43 -15.78 -12.04
C ILE A 516 15.84 -14.93 -13.24
N PHE A 517 16.47 -13.78 -13.01
CA PHE A 517 16.93 -12.86 -14.05
C PHE A 517 18.02 -13.50 -14.90
N THR A 518 19.04 -14.09 -14.26
CA THR A 518 20.16 -14.75 -14.96
C THR A 518 19.70 -15.97 -15.77
N ARG A 519 18.66 -16.69 -15.32
CA ARG A 519 18.07 -17.82 -16.06
C ARG A 519 16.93 -17.44 -17.00
N SER A 520 16.56 -16.16 -17.06
CA SER A 520 15.43 -15.69 -17.87
C SER A 520 15.73 -15.89 -19.37
N PRO A 521 14.73 -16.34 -20.16
CA PRO A 521 14.86 -16.39 -21.62
C PRO A 521 14.70 -15.01 -22.28
N LEU A 522 14.31 -13.99 -21.49
CA LEU A 522 14.20 -12.62 -21.99
C LEU A 522 15.59 -12.05 -22.20
N LYS A 523 15.83 -11.36 -23.33
CA LYS A 523 17.13 -10.74 -23.66
C LYS A 523 17.36 -9.44 -22.87
N LEU A 524 17.59 -9.56 -21.56
CA LEU A 524 17.75 -8.46 -20.60
C LEU A 524 19.21 -8.30 -20.15
N GLN A 525 19.65 -7.05 -19.98
CA GLN A 525 20.95 -6.68 -19.39
C GLN A 525 20.79 -5.49 -18.44
N ILE A 526 21.61 -5.43 -17.40
CA ILE A 526 21.73 -4.26 -16.52
C ILE A 526 23.18 -3.80 -16.54
N ILE A 527 23.37 -2.52 -16.85
CA ILE A 527 24.68 -1.88 -16.89
C ILE A 527 24.80 -0.83 -15.78
N ASN A 528 26.02 -0.58 -15.29
CA ASN A 528 26.33 0.55 -14.40
C ASN A 528 26.36 1.88 -15.18
N GLN A 529 26.67 2.98 -14.49
CA GLN A 529 26.87 4.29 -15.14
C GLN A 529 28.10 4.32 -16.06
N ASP A 530 29.11 3.50 -15.77
CA ASP A 530 30.34 3.35 -16.55
C ASP A 530 30.16 2.44 -17.78
N LYS A 531 28.93 1.95 -18.05
CA LYS A 531 28.52 1.04 -19.13
C LYS A 531 29.03 -0.40 -19.02
N ASP A 532 29.57 -0.80 -17.87
CA ASP A 532 29.89 -2.20 -17.57
C ASP A 532 28.63 -2.99 -17.27
N VAL A 533 28.55 -4.22 -17.79
CA VAL A 533 27.44 -5.13 -17.53
C VAL A 533 27.56 -5.75 -16.13
N ILE A 534 26.60 -5.43 -15.25
CA ILE A 534 26.52 -6.01 -13.90
C ILE A 534 25.72 -7.33 -13.93
N LEU A 535 24.60 -7.36 -14.66
CA LEU A 535 23.72 -8.53 -14.75
C LEU A 535 23.31 -8.79 -16.20
N MET A 536 23.35 -10.08 -16.59
CA MET A 536 22.95 -10.54 -17.91
C MET A 536 22.04 -11.78 -17.76
N SER A 537 20.98 -11.81 -18.56
CA SER A 537 20.09 -12.96 -18.68
C SER A 537 20.66 -14.03 -19.62
N ALA A 538 20.19 -15.28 -19.50
CA ALA A 538 20.74 -16.42 -20.24
C ALA A 538 20.66 -16.28 -21.76
N SER A 539 19.66 -15.56 -22.28
CA SER A 539 19.46 -15.34 -23.73
C SER A 539 19.93 -13.97 -24.22
N ALA A 540 20.45 -13.12 -23.34
CA ALA A 540 20.99 -11.83 -23.74
C ALA A 540 22.29 -11.99 -24.54
N VAL A 541 22.40 -11.23 -25.63
CA VAL A 541 23.59 -11.18 -26.49
C VAL A 541 24.33 -9.87 -26.21
N SER A 542 25.66 -9.89 -26.18
CA SER A 542 26.49 -8.70 -26.01
C SER A 542 26.08 -7.59 -26.98
N ILE A 543 25.80 -6.40 -26.45
CA ILE A 543 25.40 -5.23 -27.23
C ILE A 543 26.67 -4.50 -27.69
N ASN A 544 26.71 -4.09 -28.95
CA ASN A 544 27.82 -3.28 -29.46
C ASN A 544 27.81 -1.87 -28.83
N MET A 545 28.98 -1.31 -28.53
CA MET A 545 29.10 0.00 -27.87
C MET A 545 28.44 1.12 -28.69
N ASP A 546 28.54 1.10 -30.02
CA ASP A 546 27.88 2.10 -30.88
C ASP A 546 26.35 2.06 -30.76
N ASP A 547 25.77 0.87 -30.64
CA ASP A 547 24.33 0.70 -30.49
C ASP A 547 23.91 1.10 -29.08
N LEU A 548 24.72 0.75 -28.07
CA LEU A 548 24.49 1.15 -26.68
C LEU A 548 24.45 2.67 -26.53
N ASP A 549 25.42 3.38 -27.10
CA ASP A 549 25.50 4.85 -27.03
C ASP A 549 24.31 5.52 -27.71
N LYS A 550 23.86 4.96 -28.84
CA LYS A 550 22.67 5.45 -29.53
C LYS A 550 21.39 5.25 -28.72
N VAL A 551 21.19 4.09 -28.08
CA VAL A 551 20.00 3.87 -27.24
C VAL A 551 20.00 4.77 -26.01
N LEU A 552 21.15 4.90 -25.34
CA LEU A 552 21.26 5.77 -24.17
C LEU A 552 20.97 7.23 -24.53
N ALA A 553 21.40 7.70 -25.71
CA ALA A 553 21.09 9.04 -26.20
C ALA A 553 19.63 9.22 -26.65
N SER A 554 18.97 8.16 -27.14
CA SER A 554 17.60 8.20 -27.68
C SER A 554 16.53 7.72 -26.69
N THR A 555 16.90 7.39 -25.45
CA THR A 555 16.00 6.92 -24.40
C THR A 555 14.84 7.92 -24.19
N PRO A 556 13.56 7.48 -24.18
CA PRO A 556 13.07 6.10 -24.09
C PRO A 556 12.75 5.42 -25.44
N ALA A 557 13.10 6.01 -26.59
CA ALA A 557 12.82 5.41 -27.89
C ALA A 557 13.77 4.23 -28.17
N PRO A 558 13.27 3.12 -28.76
CA PRO A 558 14.13 2.02 -29.16
C PRO A 558 14.95 2.37 -30.41
N ILE A 559 16.12 1.75 -30.54
CA ILE A 559 16.83 1.72 -31.81
C ILE A 559 16.64 0.37 -32.50
N LEU A 560 16.63 0.41 -33.83
CA LEU A 560 16.65 -0.79 -34.64
C LEU A 560 18.09 -1.29 -34.81
N GLN A 561 18.35 -2.51 -34.36
CA GLN A 561 19.63 -3.20 -34.56
C GLN A 561 19.66 -3.89 -35.94
N LYS A 562 20.86 -4.27 -36.37
CA LYS A 562 21.10 -4.94 -37.67
C LYS A 562 20.36 -6.26 -37.83
N ASP A 563 20.07 -6.96 -36.73
CA ASP A 563 19.42 -8.28 -36.71
C ASP A 563 17.89 -8.22 -36.65
N ASP A 564 17.29 -7.07 -36.99
CA ASP A 564 15.84 -6.83 -36.90
C ASP A 564 15.27 -7.01 -35.48
N SER A 565 16.08 -6.65 -34.49
CA SER A 565 15.68 -6.47 -33.09
C SER A 565 15.60 -5.00 -32.72
N LEU A 566 14.66 -4.66 -31.85
CA LEU A 566 14.59 -3.36 -31.19
C LEU A 566 15.33 -3.43 -29.86
N LEU A 567 16.27 -2.53 -29.64
CA LEU A 567 16.98 -2.37 -28.37
C LEU A 567 16.41 -1.16 -27.63
N PHE A 568 15.97 -1.41 -26.40
CA PHE A 568 15.45 -0.40 -25.49
C PHE A 568 16.39 -0.19 -24.31
N ALA A 569 16.38 1.02 -23.74
CA ALA A 569 17.01 1.33 -22.47
C ALA A 569 16.03 2.07 -21.56
N ASN A 570 16.15 1.84 -20.25
CA ASN A 570 15.43 2.58 -19.24
C ASN A 570 16.36 2.88 -18.05
N PRO A 571 16.46 4.13 -17.58
CA PRO A 571 17.31 4.48 -16.45
C PRO A 571 16.81 3.83 -15.16
N ILE A 572 17.76 3.35 -14.35
CA ILE A 572 17.53 2.84 -13.00
C ILE A 572 18.52 3.49 -12.02
N PRO A 573 18.23 3.53 -10.71
CA PRO A 573 19.21 4.00 -9.74
C PRO A 573 20.51 3.18 -9.84
N GLY A 574 21.61 3.82 -10.23
CA GLY A 574 22.92 3.19 -10.42
C GLY A 574 23.26 2.75 -11.84
N GLY A 575 22.41 2.99 -12.84
CA GLY A 575 22.73 2.66 -14.25
C GLY A 575 21.50 2.55 -15.16
N TYR A 576 21.48 1.55 -16.04
CA TYR A 576 20.41 1.35 -17.02
C TYR A 576 19.99 -0.12 -17.15
N ALA A 577 18.70 -0.35 -17.35
CA ALA A 577 18.14 -1.64 -17.75
C ALA A 577 17.92 -1.66 -19.27
N LEU A 578 18.50 -2.64 -19.96
CA LEU A 578 18.48 -2.80 -21.40
C LEU A 578 17.71 -4.07 -21.76
N TRP A 579 16.90 -4.03 -22.81
CA TRP A 579 16.25 -5.23 -23.34
C TRP A 579 16.10 -5.22 -24.85
N GLN A 580 16.14 -6.40 -25.45
CA GLN A 580 16.00 -6.60 -26.90
C GLN A 580 14.71 -7.34 -27.22
N GLU A 581 13.95 -6.83 -28.19
CA GLU A 581 12.75 -7.47 -28.74
C GLU A 581 12.97 -7.85 -30.20
N ASP A 582 12.68 -9.10 -30.57
CA ASP A 582 12.78 -9.58 -31.95
C ASP A 582 11.51 -9.22 -32.74
N ILE A 583 11.66 -8.38 -33.77
CA ILE A 583 10.54 -7.92 -34.61
C ILE A 583 10.54 -8.54 -36.02
N ARG A 584 11.36 -9.57 -36.27
CA ARG A 584 11.46 -10.22 -37.60
C ARG A 584 10.11 -10.67 -38.15
N LYS A 585 9.30 -11.33 -37.31
CA LYS A 585 7.96 -11.81 -37.69
C LYS A 585 7.00 -10.67 -38.03
N LEU A 586 7.03 -9.59 -37.25
CA LEU A 586 6.20 -8.41 -37.50
C LEU A 586 6.57 -7.74 -38.82
N ARG A 587 7.88 -7.61 -39.11
CA ARG A 587 8.34 -7.06 -40.38
C ARG A 587 7.98 -7.95 -41.56
N GLN A 588 8.08 -9.27 -41.43
CA GLN A 588 7.64 -10.20 -42.46
C GLN A 588 6.15 -10.03 -42.75
N LEU A 589 5.32 -9.99 -41.71
CA LEU A 589 3.88 -9.77 -41.85
C LEU A 589 3.56 -8.42 -42.52
N GLN A 590 4.26 -7.36 -42.14
CA GLN A 590 4.10 -6.05 -42.77
C GLN A 590 4.40 -6.10 -44.27
N LYS A 591 5.46 -6.81 -44.68
CA LYS A 591 5.79 -7.00 -46.11
C LYS A 591 4.71 -7.82 -46.83
N GLU A 592 4.19 -8.87 -46.20
CA GLU A 592 3.11 -9.70 -46.77
C GLU A 592 1.81 -8.91 -46.96
N ILE A 593 1.43 -8.12 -45.95
CA ILE A 593 0.27 -7.21 -46.02
C ILE A 593 0.48 -6.21 -47.15
N GLN A 594 1.65 -5.57 -47.22
CA GLN A 594 1.93 -4.59 -48.28
C GLN A 594 1.81 -5.22 -49.67
N LYS A 595 2.33 -6.44 -49.87
CA LYS A 595 2.18 -7.18 -51.12
C LYS A 595 0.73 -7.51 -51.43
N SER A 596 -0.05 -7.99 -50.45
CA SER A 596 -1.46 -8.32 -50.61
C SER A 596 -2.31 -7.08 -50.93
N THR A 597 -2.06 -5.95 -50.25
CA THR A 597 -2.75 -4.69 -50.53
C THR A 597 -2.48 -4.18 -51.94
N GLN A 598 -1.25 -4.36 -52.45
CA GLN A 598 -0.93 -4.00 -53.82
C GLN A 598 -1.68 -4.89 -54.82
N MET A 599 -1.67 -6.22 -54.62
CA MET A 599 -2.42 -7.15 -55.47
C MET A 599 -3.92 -6.86 -55.50
N LEU A 600 -4.53 -6.55 -54.35
CA LEU A 600 -5.94 -6.17 -54.26
C LEU A 600 -6.23 -4.87 -55.01
N LYS A 601 -5.32 -3.89 -54.92
CA LYS A 601 -5.46 -2.63 -55.65
C LYS A 601 -5.46 -2.88 -57.17
N ASP A 602 -4.55 -3.72 -57.65
CA ASP A 602 -4.46 -4.06 -59.08
C ASP A 602 -5.69 -4.85 -59.56
N ALA A 603 -6.19 -5.81 -58.76
CA ALA A 603 -7.41 -6.56 -59.07
C ALA A 603 -8.66 -5.68 -59.12
N ASN A 604 -8.79 -4.70 -58.21
CA ASN A 604 -9.92 -3.76 -58.22
C ASN A 604 -9.94 -2.90 -59.48
N VAL A 605 -8.78 -2.49 -59.99
CA VAL A 605 -8.69 -1.75 -61.26
C VAL A 605 -9.21 -2.62 -62.41
N MET A 606 -8.79 -3.88 -62.48
CA MET A 606 -9.24 -4.82 -63.52
C MET A 606 -10.75 -5.07 -63.48
N LEU A 607 -11.32 -5.28 -62.28
CA LEU A 607 -12.76 -5.48 -62.11
C LEU A 607 -13.58 -4.25 -62.55
N ALA A 608 -13.09 -3.04 -62.27
CA ALA A 608 -13.76 -1.81 -62.70
C ALA A 608 -13.79 -1.67 -64.23
N GLU A 609 -12.73 -2.10 -64.92
CA GLU A 609 -12.69 -2.14 -66.39
C GLU A 609 -13.65 -3.18 -66.96
N GLU A 610 -13.70 -4.38 -66.38
CA GLU A 610 -14.63 -5.45 -66.80
C GLU A 610 -16.09 -5.02 -66.66
N GLU A 611 -16.47 -4.40 -65.54
CA GLU A 611 -17.84 -3.92 -65.31
C GLU A 611 -18.25 -2.89 -66.38
N LYS A 612 -17.34 -1.96 -66.71
CA LYS A 612 -17.57 -0.94 -67.73
C LYS A 612 -17.82 -1.55 -69.11
N LEU A 613 -17.03 -2.56 -69.50
CA LEU A 613 -17.21 -3.28 -70.76
C LEU A 613 -18.55 -4.02 -70.82
N LYS A 614 -18.96 -4.63 -69.71
CA LYS A 614 -20.23 -5.37 -69.61
C LYS A 614 -21.44 -4.44 -69.77
N ARG A 615 -21.42 -3.26 -69.13
CA ARG A 615 -22.51 -2.26 -69.29
C ARG A 615 -22.68 -1.81 -70.74
N MET A 616 -21.58 -1.45 -71.42
CA MET A 616 -21.63 -1.05 -72.83
C MET A 616 -22.18 -2.14 -73.75
N THR A 617 -21.88 -3.40 -73.45
CA THR A 617 -22.36 -4.55 -74.23
C THR A 617 -23.87 -4.75 -74.04
N ASN A 618 -24.35 -4.68 -72.79
CA ASN A 618 -25.77 -4.80 -72.48
C ASN A 618 -26.62 -3.70 -73.14
N GLU A 619 -26.15 -2.45 -73.12
CA GLU A 619 -26.85 -1.33 -73.78
C GLU A 619 -26.99 -1.54 -75.29
N LYS A 620 -25.94 -2.04 -75.96
CA LYS A 620 -25.98 -2.34 -77.39
C LYS A 620 -26.98 -3.45 -77.70
N ASN A 621 -26.99 -4.51 -76.90
CA ASN A 621 -27.91 -5.64 -77.09
C ASN A 621 -29.38 -5.19 -76.93
N ALA A 622 -29.70 -4.44 -75.87
CA ALA A 622 -31.06 -3.94 -75.65
C ALA A 622 -31.58 -3.07 -76.81
N LYS A 623 -30.72 -2.22 -77.40
CA LYS A 623 -31.08 -1.41 -78.57
C LYS A 623 -31.34 -2.28 -79.81
N LYS A 624 -30.53 -3.32 -80.01
CA LYS A 624 -30.70 -4.25 -81.15
C LYS A 624 -32.03 -4.98 -81.04
N ASP A 625 -32.34 -5.52 -79.87
CA ASP A 625 -33.58 -6.28 -79.64
C ASP A 625 -34.83 -5.41 -79.85
N LEU A 626 -34.82 -4.15 -79.40
CA LEU A 626 -35.93 -3.21 -79.63
C LEU A 626 -36.16 -2.88 -81.11
N MET A 627 -35.08 -2.74 -81.89
CA MET A 627 -35.17 -2.44 -83.32
C MET A 627 -35.67 -3.65 -84.13
N GLU A 628 -35.27 -4.86 -83.74
CA GLU A 628 -35.74 -6.11 -84.37
C GLU A 628 -37.25 -6.32 -84.14
N GLN A 629 -37.74 -6.03 -82.92
CA GLN A 629 -39.17 -6.07 -82.63
C GLN A 629 -39.99 -5.03 -83.40
N LEU A 630 -39.45 -3.81 -83.58
CA LEU A 630 -40.13 -2.77 -84.38
C LEU A 630 -40.24 -3.18 -85.85
N GLY A 631 -39.19 -3.77 -86.42
CA GLY A 631 -39.21 -4.28 -87.80
C GLY A 631 -40.36 -5.26 -88.00
N GLY A 632 -40.47 -6.27 -87.13
CA GLY A 632 -41.52 -7.28 -87.23
C GLY A 632 -42.97 -6.76 -87.20
N GLU A 633 -43.25 -5.63 -86.55
CA GLU A 633 -44.58 -5.02 -86.50
C GLU A 633 -44.95 -4.22 -87.77
N ILE A 634 -43.95 -3.73 -88.51
CA ILE A 634 -44.16 -2.74 -89.59
C ILE A 634 -43.77 -3.28 -90.96
N ASP A 635 -42.99 -4.36 -91.03
CA ASP A 635 -42.51 -4.98 -92.27
C ASP A 635 -43.63 -5.27 -93.27
N GLU A 636 -44.78 -5.82 -92.83
CA GLU A 636 -45.92 -6.10 -93.71
C GLU A 636 -46.51 -4.82 -94.33
N HIS A 637 -46.62 -3.74 -93.55
CA HIS A 637 -47.12 -2.46 -94.02
C HIS A 637 -46.11 -1.74 -94.93
N ILE A 638 -44.80 -1.91 -94.72
CA ILE A 638 -43.76 -1.40 -95.63
C ILE A 638 -43.81 -2.13 -96.97
N ILE A 639 -43.98 -3.46 -96.96
CA ILE A 639 -44.15 -4.27 -98.17
C ILE A 639 -45.44 -3.87 -98.91
N GLN A 640 -46.53 -3.63 -98.17
CA GLN A 640 -47.78 -3.14 -98.73
C GLN A 640 -47.61 -1.76 -99.38
N LEU A 641 -46.90 -0.85 -98.71
CA LEU A 641 -46.59 0.49 -99.21
C LEU A 641 -45.75 0.45 -100.49
N SER A 642 -44.68 -0.36 -100.52
CA SER A 642 -43.87 -0.51 -101.73
C SER A 642 -44.68 -1.08 -102.89
N THR A 643 -45.57 -2.04 -102.62
CA THR A 643 -46.46 -2.63 -103.63
C THR A 643 -47.48 -1.63 -104.17
N MET A 644 -48.05 -0.78 -103.31
CA MET A 644 -48.96 0.30 -103.73
C MET A 644 -48.24 1.34 -104.60
N ILE A 645 -47.02 1.73 -104.23
CA ILE A 645 -46.20 2.66 -105.01
C ILE A 645 -45.88 2.09 -106.40
N GLU A 646 -45.52 0.81 -106.50
CA GLU A 646 -45.25 0.14 -107.78
C GLU A 646 -46.49 0.08 -108.69
N LYS A 647 -47.68 -0.16 -108.11
CA LYS A 647 -48.96 -0.27 -108.86
C LYS A 647 -49.54 1.08 -109.26
N LEU A 648 -49.08 2.18 -108.67
CA LEU A 648 -49.57 3.55 -108.93
C LEU A 648 -49.57 3.91 -110.42
N ALA A 649 -48.56 3.45 -111.16
CA ALA A 649 -48.40 3.76 -112.59
C ALA A 649 -49.53 3.20 -113.49
N PHE A 650 -50.31 2.24 -112.99
CA PHE A 650 -51.35 1.53 -113.74
C PHE A 650 -52.77 1.71 -113.15
N ALA A 651 -52.95 2.60 -112.18
CA ALA A 651 -54.21 2.78 -111.48
C ALA A 651 -55.27 3.53 -112.34
N GLU A 652 -56.51 3.05 -112.33
CA GLU A 652 -57.65 3.70 -113.00
C GLU A 652 -57.99 5.07 -112.39
N ASN A 653 -57.70 5.28 -111.09
CA ASN A 653 -57.89 6.55 -110.39
C ASN A 653 -56.61 6.95 -109.60
N PRO A 654 -55.65 7.64 -110.23
CA PRO A 654 -54.35 7.96 -109.61
C PRO A 654 -54.47 8.81 -108.33
N SER A 655 -55.45 9.72 -108.26
CA SER A 655 -55.64 10.60 -107.09
C SER A 655 -56.02 9.80 -105.85
N GLN A 656 -56.84 8.77 -106.02
CA GLN A 656 -57.31 7.90 -104.95
C GLN A 656 -56.18 7.02 -104.42
N GLU A 657 -55.39 6.39 -105.31
CA GLU A 657 -54.25 5.57 -104.89
C GLU A 657 -53.11 6.38 -104.25
N ILE A 658 -52.83 7.61 -104.71
CA ILE A 658 -51.89 8.52 -104.04
C ILE A 658 -52.37 8.83 -102.61
N THR A 659 -53.67 9.05 -102.43
CA THR A 659 -54.27 9.32 -101.11
C THR A 659 -54.11 8.12 -100.18
N ARG A 660 -54.31 6.89 -100.69
CA ARG A 660 -54.10 5.65 -99.91
C ARG A 660 -52.64 5.40 -99.54
N ILE A 661 -51.70 5.68 -100.45
CA ILE A 661 -50.26 5.66 -100.17
C ILE A 661 -49.91 6.67 -99.06
N ALA A 662 -50.45 7.89 -99.14
CA ALA A 662 -50.23 8.92 -98.13
C ALA A 662 -50.83 8.53 -96.76
N LEU A 663 -52.01 7.91 -96.74
CA LEU A 663 -52.63 7.38 -95.53
C LEU A 663 -51.77 6.28 -94.88
N LEU A 664 -51.30 5.31 -95.67
CA LEU A 664 -50.45 4.22 -95.18
C LEU A 664 -49.09 4.73 -94.65
N LEU A 665 -48.48 5.71 -95.33
CA LEU A 665 -47.25 6.39 -94.86
C LEU A 665 -47.46 7.07 -93.50
N CYS A 666 -48.56 7.82 -93.35
CA CYS A 666 -48.87 8.51 -92.11
C CYS A 666 -49.16 7.51 -90.99
N TYR A 667 -49.92 6.46 -91.29
CA TYR A 667 -50.20 5.36 -90.39
C TYR A 667 -48.91 4.69 -89.89
N ILE A 668 -48.01 4.26 -90.78
CA ILE A 668 -46.73 3.64 -90.40
C ILE A 668 -45.92 4.56 -89.47
N LYS A 669 -45.81 5.85 -89.82
CA LYS A 669 -45.06 6.83 -89.03
C LYS A 669 -45.63 6.97 -87.61
N ARG A 670 -46.94 7.03 -87.46
CA ARG A 670 -47.59 7.18 -86.15
C ARG A 670 -47.60 5.86 -85.38
N ARG A 671 -47.73 4.73 -86.05
CA ARG A 671 -47.63 3.39 -85.46
C ARG A 671 -46.23 3.11 -84.88
N CYS A 672 -45.14 3.55 -85.53
CA CYS A 672 -43.79 3.54 -84.95
C CYS A 672 -43.72 4.27 -83.60
N ASN A 673 -44.31 5.47 -83.52
CA ASN A 673 -44.29 6.27 -82.29
C ASN A 673 -45.11 5.60 -81.19
N LEU A 674 -46.28 5.07 -81.53
CA LEU A 674 -47.13 4.34 -80.60
C LEU A 674 -46.43 3.07 -80.08
N PHE A 675 -45.68 2.34 -80.92
CA PHE A 675 -44.88 1.18 -80.52
C PHE A 675 -43.81 1.52 -79.47
N PHE A 676 -43.04 2.59 -79.66
CA PHE A 676 -42.04 2.99 -78.67
C PHE A 676 -42.67 3.39 -77.33
N LYS A 677 -43.83 4.04 -77.36
CA LYS A 677 -44.60 4.38 -76.15
C LYS A 677 -45.20 3.15 -75.47
N GLU A 678 -45.60 2.16 -76.26
CA GLU A 678 -46.08 0.87 -75.78
C GLU A 678 -44.97 0.10 -75.06
N LYS A 679 -43.75 0.03 -75.63
CA LYS A 679 -42.57 -0.58 -74.96
C LYS A 679 -42.11 0.19 -73.72
N ALA A 680 -42.45 1.47 -73.60
CA ALA A 680 -42.19 2.27 -72.41
C ALA A 680 -43.31 2.15 -71.34
N ASN A 681 -44.35 1.33 -71.56
CA ASN A 681 -45.53 1.19 -70.69
C ASN A 681 -46.19 2.55 -70.34
N ALA A 682 -46.21 3.49 -71.30
CA ALA A 682 -46.77 4.81 -71.08
C ALA A 682 -48.30 4.84 -71.28
N THR A 683 -49.01 5.73 -70.59
CA THR A 683 -50.38 6.13 -70.97
C THR A 683 -50.29 7.29 -71.96
N THR A 684 -51.22 7.38 -72.92
CA THR A 684 -51.25 8.48 -73.90
C THR A 684 -52.45 9.38 -73.64
N ASP A 685 -52.26 10.69 -73.78
CA ASP A 685 -53.37 11.64 -73.69
C ASP A 685 -54.31 11.46 -74.89
N SER A 686 -55.62 11.46 -74.64
CA SER A 686 -56.64 11.36 -75.70
C SER A 686 -56.46 12.42 -76.79
N GLY A 687 -55.95 13.61 -76.43
CA GLY A 687 -55.62 14.67 -77.39
C GLY A 687 -54.57 14.27 -78.41
N GLU A 688 -53.57 13.46 -78.03
CA GLU A 688 -52.51 13.03 -78.94
C GLU A 688 -52.99 11.98 -79.95
N LEU A 689 -53.82 11.02 -79.52
CA LEU A 689 -54.49 10.09 -80.44
C LEU A 689 -55.36 10.84 -81.45
N ILE A 690 -56.08 11.87 -81.00
CA ILE A 690 -56.93 12.69 -81.88
C ILE A 690 -56.09 13.48 -82.88
N ILE A 691 -54.91 13.95 -82.49
CA ILE A 691 -53.98 14.57 -83.44
C ILE A 691 -53.60 13.56 -84.53
N HIS A 692 -53.28 12.31 -84.18
CA HIS A 692 -52.96 11.28 -85.17
C HIS A 692 -54.16 10.93 -86.09
N ILE A 693 -55.37 10.87 -85.53
CA ILE A 693 -56.61 10.61 -86.29
C ILE A 693 -56.94 11.79 -87.21
N LYS A 694 -56.75 13.04 -86.75
CA LYS A 694 -56.91 14.25 -87.56
C LYS A 694 -55.93 14.29 -88.73
N GLU A 695 -54.68 13.91 -88.50
CA GLU A 695 -53.68 13.83 -89.58
C GLU A 695 -54.09 12.85 -90.68
N LEU A 696 -54.65 11.69 -90.33
CA LEU A 696 -55.22 10.78 -91.32
C LEU A 696 -56.42 11.41 -92.04
N SER A 697 -57.30 12.10 -91.30
CA SER A 697 -58.50 12.74 -91.85
C SER A 697 -58.21 13.92 -92.80
N GLU A 698 -57.12 14.66 -92.57
CA GLU A 698 -56.69 15.72 -93.50
C GLU A 698 -56.22 15.15 -94.84
N ILE A 699 -55.61 13.95 -94.83
CA ILE A 699 -55.15 13.28 -96.06
C ILE A 699 -56.34 12.82 -96.89
N THR A 700 -57.45 12.36 -96.29
CA THR A 700 -58.61 11.86 -97.05
C THR A 700 -59.29 12.92 -97.90
N TYR A 701 -59.10 14.21 -97.56
CA TYR A 701 -59.66 15.34 -98.30
C TYR A 701 -59.25 15.34 -99.78
N TYR A 702 -58.06 14.82 -100.13
CA TYR A 702 -57.58 14.71 -101.51
C TYR A 702 -58.34 13.69 -102.36
N SER A 703 -59.23 12.89 -101.74
CA SER A 703 -60.10 11.91 -102.40
C SER A 703 -61.60 12.24 -102.25
N ASN A 704 -61.94 13.48 -101.87
CA ASN A 704 -63.31 13.95 -101.59
C ASN A 704 -64.02 13.26 -100.42
N VAL A 705 -63.30 12.57 -99.54
CA VAL A 705 -63.84 11.99 -98.30
C VAL A 705 -63.63 12.97 -97.14
N GLN A 706 -64.71 13.54 -96.62
CA GLN A 706 -64.67 14.48 -95.49
C GLN A 706 -65.01 13.78 -94.18
N ILE A 707 -64.10 13.87 -93.19
CA ILE A 707 -64.28 13.24 -91.89
C ILE A 707 -64.51 14.30 -90.81
N ALA A 708 -65.65 14.23 -90.13
CA ALA A 708 -65.95 15.06 -88.97
C ALA A 708 -65.68 14.27 -87.69
N ILE A 709 -64.82 14.79 -86.82
CA ILE A 709 -64.42 14.11 -85.57
C ILE A 709 -65.03 14.84 -84.37
N SER A 710 -65.85 14.14 -83.60
CA SER A 710 -66.28 14.54 -82.26
C SER A 710 -65.50 13.76 -81.21
N ASN A 711 -64.99 14.48 -80.20
CA ASN A 711 -64.31 13.87 -79.07
C ASN A 711 -64.90 14.34 -77.75
N GLU A 712 -65.35 13.40 -76.94
CA GLU A 712 -65.88 13.63 -75.60
C GLU A 712 -64.90 13.18 -74.50
N ILE A 713 -63.77 12.59 -74.89
CA ILE A 713 -62.76 12.04 -73.99
C ILE A 713 -61.73 13.11 -73.64
N LYS A 714 -61.52 13.36 -72.34
CA LYS A 714 -60.52 14.32 -71.83
C LYS A 714 -59.48 13.65 -70.91
N GLU A 715 -59.55 12.34 -70.77
CA GLU A 715 -58.69 11.55 -69.88
C GLU A 715 -57.58 10.85 -70.68
N SER A 716 -56.55 10.36 -69.98
CA SER A 716 -55.52 9.51 -70.58
C SER A 716 -56.06 8.11 -70.84
N ILE A 717 -55.66 7.54 -71.97
CA ILE A 717 -56.03 6.19 -72.40
C ILE A 717 -54.80 5.28 -72.40
N ALA A 718 -55.02 3.99 -72.14
CA ALA A 718 -53.95 3.00 -72.25
C ALA A 718 -53.39 3.01 -73.68
N ILE A 719 -52.06 3.04 -73.82
CA ILE A 719 -51.40 3.11 -75.13
C ILE A 719 -51.81 1.96 -76.05
N ARG A 720 -52.06 0.77 -75.49
CA ARG A 720 -52.55 -0.38 -76.23
C ARG A 720 -53.93 -0.11 -76.85
N HIS A 721 -54.87 0.42 -76.07
CA HIS A 721 -56.18 0.81 -76.59
C HIS A 721 -56.07 1.95 -77.61
N ALA A 722 -55.20 2.94 -77.38
CA ALA A 722 -54.96 4.02 -78.33
C ALA A 722 -54.43 3.51 -79.68
N THR A 723 -53.53 2.53 -79.63
CA THR A 723 -52.97 1.87 -80.81
C THR A 723 -54.04 1.11 -81.58
N LEU A 724 -54.85 0.29 -80.90
CA LEU A 724 -55.93 -0.46 -81.55
C LEU A 724 -57.03 0.43 -82.12
N LEU A 725 -57.37 1.54 -81.44
CA LEU A 725 -58.29 2.55 -81.96
C LEU A 725 -57.73 3.23 -83.22
N TYR A 726 -56.42 3.49 -83.26
CA TYR A 726 -55.76 4.08 -84.43
C TYR A 726 -55.70 3.10 -85.61
N ASP A 727 -55.35 1.84 -85.36
CA ASP A 727 -55.32 0.76 -86.37
C ASP A 727 -56.73 0.55 -86.96
N PHE A 728 -57.76 0.54 -86.11
CA PHE A 728 -59.16 0.44 -86.53
C PHE A 728 -59.61 1.65 -87.35
N PHE A 729 -59.27 2.87 -86.90
CA PHE A 729 -59.62 4.09 -87.62
C PHE A 729 -58.97 4.12 -89.01
N TYR A 730 -57.67 3.82 -89.11
CA TYR A 730 -56.95 3.75 -90.39
C TYR A 730 -57.62 2.76 -91.34
N TRP A 731 -57.96 1.57 -90.86
CA TRP A 731 -58.59 0.53 -91.69
C TRP A 731 -59.94 0.99 -92.26
N VAL A 732 -60.82 1.57 -91.44
CA VAL A 732 -62.13 2.07 -91.92
C VAL A 732 -61.95 3.23 -92.91
N VAL A 733 -60.99 4.11 -92.65
CA VAL A 733 -60.70 5.25 -93.52
C VAL A 733 -60.13 4.82 -94.86
N ASP A 734 -59.19 3.86 -94.90
CA ASP A 734 -58.66 3.32 -96.16
C ASP A 734 -59.78 2.68 -97.00
N LEU A 735 -60.67 1.94 -96.36
CA LEU A 735 -61.84 1.33 -97.02
C LEU A 735 -62.79 2.39 -97.58
N ALA A 736 -63.06 3.46 -96.83
CA ALA A 736 -63.94 4.54 -97.26
C ALA A 736 -63.35 5.30 -98.47
N VAL A 737 -62.04 5.54 -98.48
CA VAL A 737 -61.33 6.09 -99.63
C VAL A 737 -61.41 5.14 -100.82
N GLN A 738 -61.26 3.83 -100.62
CA GLN A 738 -61.38 2.82 -101.69
C GLN A 738 -62.78 2.78 -102.33
N LYS A 739 -63.83 3.02 -101.54
CA LYS A 739 -65.23 2.97 -101.99
C LYS A 739 -65.80 4.31 -102.44
N GLY A 740 -65.08 5.42 -102.19
CA GLY A 740 -65.52 6.75 -102.60
C GLY A 740 -66.61 7.37 -101.72
N CYS A 741 -66.67 6.99 -100.44
CA CYS A 741 -67.69 7.48 -99.51
C CYS A 741 -67.50 8.98 -99.20
N PRO A 742 -68.49 9.86 -99.42
CA PRO A 742 -68.27 11.31 -99.35
C PRO A 742 -68.08 11.86 -97.93
N TYR A 743 -68.76 11.31 -96.90
CA TYR A 743 -68.64 11.79 -95.52
C TYR A 743 -68.52 10.65 -94.51
N ILE A 744 -67.72 10.85 -93.45
CA ILE A 744 -67.67 9.96 -92.27
C ILE A 744 -67.74 10.79 -91.00
N ILE A 745 -68.61 10.41 -90.07
CA ILE A 745 -68.65 11.00 -88.73
C ILE A 745 -68.00 10.04 -87.75
N ALA A 746 -66.88 10.45 -87.18
CA ALA A 746 -66.15 9.73 -86.15
C ALA A 746 -66.48 10.33 -84.78
N HIS A 747 -66.96 9.51 -83.84
CA HIS A 747 -67.19 9.92 -82.46
C HIS A 747 -66.37 9.04 -81.51
N LEU A 748 -65.52 9.68 -80.70
CA LEU A 748 -64.92 9.04 -79.54
C LEU A 748 -65.65 9.47 -78.27
N ARG A 749 -66.20 8.50 -77.55
CA ARG A 749 -66.92 8.72 -76.30
C ARG A 749 -66.65 7.61 -75.29
N ILE A 750 -66.94 7.90 -74.04
CA ILE A 750 -66.98 6.89 -72.98
C ILE A 750 -68.45 6.68 -72.63
N ASP A 751 -68.96 5.49 -72.92
CA ASP A 751 -70.36 5.13 -72.72
C ASP A 751 -70.45 3.92 -71.79
N GLU A 752 -71.22 4.01 -70.70
CA GLU A 752 -71.39 2.95 -69.68
C GLU A 752 -70.09 2.26 -69.19
N GLY A 753 -68.96 2.98 -69.17
CA GLY A 753 -67.67 2.43 -68.76
C GLY A 753 -66.90 1.71 -69.87
N PHE A 754 -67.24 1.93 -71.14
CA PHE A 754 -66.49 1.47 -72.31
C PHE A 754 -65.95 2.66 -73.12
N LEU A 755 -64.66 2.61 -73.44
CA LEU A 755 -64.01 3.48 -74.41
C LEU A 755 -64.46 3.09 -75.82
N THR A 756 -65.29 3.91 -76.46
CA THR A 756 -65.93 3.57 -77.72
C THR A 756 -65.59 4.58 -78.82
N MET A 757 -65.13 4.09 -79.96
CA MET A 757 -65.04 4.84 -81.21
C MET A 757 -66.10 4.34 -82.17
N GLY A 758 -67.04 5.19 -82.55
CA GLY A 758 -68.00 4.90 -83.60
C GLY A 758 -67.71 5.72 -84.85
N LEU A 759 -67.87 5.07 -86.00
CA LEU A 759 -67.66 5.60 -87.34
C LEU A 759 -68.96 5.40 -88.14
N LEU A 760 -69.50 6.51 -88.63
CA LEU A 760 -70.76 6.56 -89.39
C LEU A 760 -70.45 7.09 -90.80
N PRO A 761 -70.26 6.21 -91.80
CA PRO A 761 -70.13 6.60 -93.20
C PRO A 761 -71.50 7.03 -93.77
N SER A 762 -71.49 7.97 -94.73
CA SER A 762 -72.71 8.48 -95.38
C SER A 762 -73.30 7.56 -96.45
N GLU A 763 -72.53 6.57 -96.92
CA GLU A 763 -72.95 5.55 -97.88
C GLU A 763 -72.48 4.17 -97.40
N ASP A 764 -73.14 3.11 -97.87
CA ASP A 764 -72.72 1.74 -97.56
C ASP A 764 -71.35 1.43 -98.18
N ILE A 765 -70.34 1.25 -97.32
CA ILE A 765 -68.96 0.92 -97.69
C ILE A 765 -68.73 -0.61 -97.83
N GLY A 766 -69.77 -1.43 -97.69
CA GLY A 766 -69.78 -2.88 -97.94
C GLY A 766 -69.47 -3.75 -96.70
N PHE A 767 -69.35 -5.06 -96.90
CA PHE A 767 -69.12 -6.04 -95.81
C PHE A 767 -67.80 -5.77 -95.07
N ILE A 768 -67.93 -5.41 -93.79
CA ILE A 768 -66.85 -4.99 -92.90
C ILE A 768 -66.27 -6.23 -92.22
N ASN A 769 -65.11 -6.71 -92.69
CA ASN A 769 -64.34 -7.73 -91.97
C ASN A 769 -62.90 -7.23 -91.80
N PRO A 770 -62.52 -6.72 -90.61
CA PRO A 770 -61.16 -6.27 -90.35
C PRO A 770 -60.15 -7.42 -90.52
N GLU A 771 -58.88 -7.07 -90.73
CA GLU A 771 -57.82 -8.08 -90.82
C GLU A 771 -57.82 -9.01 -89.61
N SER A 772 -57.61 -10.31 -89.83
CA SER A 772 -57.66 -11.33 -88.78
C SER A 772 -56.72 -11.03 -87.61
N LYS A 773 -55.57 -10.39 -87.88
CA LYS A 773 -54.63 -9.94 -86.84
C LYS A 773 -55.22 -8.84 -85.94
N LEU A 774 -55.91 -7.87 -86.53
CA LEU A 774 -56.55 -6.77 -85.79
C LEU A 774 -57.70 -7.30 -84.92
N ILE A 775 -58.51 -8.22 -85.43
CA ILE A 775 -59.60 -8.86 -84.66
C ILE A 775 -59.03 -9.64 -83.47
N VAL A 776 -57.97 -10.43 -83.65
CA VAL A 776 -57.31 -11.17 -82.56
C VAL A 776 -56.76 -10.21 -81.51
N ALA A 777 -56.13 -9.11 -81.94
CA ALA A 777 -55.58 -8.10 -81.04
C ALA A 777 -56.66 -7.35 -80.24
N ILE A 778 -57.80 -7.05 -80.88
CA ILE A 778 -58.95 -6.40 -80.22
C ILE A 778 -59.60 -7.36 -79.21
N THR A 779 -59.78 -8.63 -79.58
CA THR A 779 -60.37 -9.65 -78.71
C THR A 779 -59.48 -9.93 -77.49
N ALA A 780 -58.14 -9.91 -77.66
CA ALA A 780 -57.18 -10.07 -76.56
C ALA A 780 -57.30 -8.97 -75.49
N GLU A 781 -57.69 -7.76 -75.88
CA GLU A 781 -57.97 -6.63 -74.97
C GLU A 781 -59.45 -6.56 -74.55
N LYS A 782 -60.23 -7.63 -74.77
CA LYS A 782 -61.67 -7.71 -74.49
C LYS A 782 -62.48 -6.61 -75.20
N GLY A 783 -61.99 -6.14 -76.35
CA GLY A 783 -62.69 -5.22 -77.21
C GLY A 783 -63.74 -5.92 -78.06
N GLU A 784 -64.82 -5.21 -78.38
CA GLU A 784 -65.89 -5.70 -79.25
C GLU A 784 -66.08 -4.74 -80.42
N ILE A 785 -66.28 -5.29 -81.62
CA ILE A 785 -66.67 -4.53 -82.81
C ILE A 785 -68.15 -4.80 -83.05
N VAL A 786 -68.96 -3.75 -83.07
CA VAL A 786 -70.40 -3.83 -83.28
C VAL A 786 -70.77 -3.01 -84.52
N THR A 787 -71.40 -3.67 -85.48
CA THR A 787 -72.02 -3.05 -86.66
C THR A 787 -73.52 -2.92 -86.44
N LYS A 788 -74.10 -1.74 -86.68
CA LYS A 788 -75.55 -1.48 -86.60
C LYS A 788 -76.04 -0.86 -87.90
N ASP A 789 -77.14 -1.37 -88.45
CA ASP A 789 -77.84 -0.73 -89.57
C ASP A 789 -78.58 0.52 -89.07
N VAL A 790 -78.36 1.64 -89.74
CA VAL A 790 -78.98 2.93 -89.44
C VAL A 790 -79.46 3.54 -90.77
N ASP A 791 -80.78 3.63 -90.98
CA ASP A 791 -81.49 4.24 -92.11
C ASP A 791 -80.61 4.46 -93.37
N ASP A 792 -80.52 3.43 -94.21
CA ASP A 792 -79.76 3.35 -95.48
C ASP A 792 -78.21 3.36 -95.39
N THR A 793 -77.62 3.21 -94.19
CA THR A 793 -76.15 3.10 -93.98
C THR A 793 -75.76 2.13 -92.83
N ILE A 794 -74.46 1.76 -92.72
CA ILE A 794 -73.92 0.89 -91.65
C ILE A 794 -73.05 1.71 -90.70
N GLY A 795 -73.42 1.79 -89.42
CA GLY A 795 -72.58 2.33 -88.36
C GLY A 795 -71.68 1.27 -87.74
N ILE A 796 -70.38 1.58 -87.62
CA ILE A 796 -69.37 0.65 -87.08
C ILE A 796 -68.81 1.24 -85.80
N SER A 797 -68.80 0.47 -84.72
CA SER A 797 -68.21 0.90 -83.46
C SER A 797 -67.25 -0.13 -82.91
N ILE A 798 -66.15 0.33 -82.34
CA ILE A 798 -65.23 -0.47 -81.54
C ILE A 798 -65.28 0.02 -80.10
N SER A 799 -65.43 -0.89 -79.14
CA SER A 799 -65.51 -0.56 -77.71
C SER A 799 -64.55 -1.41 -76.88
N PHE A 800 -63.84 -0.78 -75.94
CA PHE A 800 -62.96 -1.43 -74.96
C PHE A 800 -63.41 -1.12 -73.53
N PRO A 801 -63.35 -2.05 -72.57
CA PRO A 801 -63.69 -1.77 -71.18
C PRO A 801 -62.75 -0.71 -70.57
N LYS A 802 -63.33 0.28 -69.86
CA LYS A 802 -62.58 1.35 -69.18
C LYS A 802 -61.90 0.76 -67.95
N GLY A 803 -60.62 0.46 -68.12
CA GLY A 803 -59.79 -0.26 -67.15
C GLY A 803 -59.10 -1.41 -67.86
N GLY A 804 -58.01 -1.08 -68.56
CA GLY A 804 -57.16 -2.08 -69.20
C GLY A 804 -56.76 -3.15 -68.20
N VAL A 805 -56.71 -4.40 -68.66
CA VAL A 805 -56.28 -5.53 -67.86
C VAL A 805 -54.88 -5.21 -67.32
N ALA A 806 -54.76 -5.11 -65.99
CA ALA A 806 -53.49 -5.26 -65.32
C ALA A 806 -53.02 -6.69 -65.58
N TYR A 807 -52.12 -6.86 -66.53
CA TYR A 807 -51.35 -8.09 -66.65
C TYR A 807 -50.21 -8.01 -65.63
N ASP A 808 -50.12 -9.01 -64.76
CA ASP A 808 -48.99 -9.29 -63.88
C ASP A 808 -47.66 -9.42 -64.66
#